data_AF-A0A9E4CUD8-F1
#
_entry.id   AF-A0A9E4CUD8-F1
#
_cell.length_a   1.000
_cell.length_b   1.000
_cell.length_c   1.000
_cell.angle_alpha   90.00
_cell.angle_beta   90.00
_cell.angle_gamma   90.00
#
_symmetry.space_group_name_H-M   'P 1'
#
loop_
_entity.id
_entity.type
_entity.pdbx_description
1 polymer ?
#
loop_
_entity_poly.entity_id
_entity_poly.type
_entity_poly.pdbx_seq_one_letter_code
_entity_poly.pdbx_strand_id
1 'polypeptide(L)'
;MRLDTTFIRLALRVDAARLGEEVAALPEAAWIPHPEGAPGNTCVPLVASRGNPLDHATTGPMATTPILETMPYHRAVLASLGAPIGRTRLMRIEAEGKLGLHVDTNRYWQEHLRVHAPVLTHPGVTFTCEEEAVHMAPGEVWVFDTWRRHGVDNPADRARVHLVIDTVGSSALWRMIDEGRAHGNTGAATGALVDVGPALALEHAEPLATTAPWLHQVMADGILRDLAEGPTPDAERLLRDLIADWHALWVMHRDDPSARPLYQQVVTHYEQRLVQMPDAPLANGGGFADAVRQLLLRPGLAPLPPAPAAHPAAHSAPPRRPAGRRLDRPVFIVCPPRSGSSLLLESLARARGVFTIGGESHEVFERNPELHPSHHHWHSNVLTAQDATSAIATRLDETFAARARDRDGRPPIGRAPLRLLEKTPKNALRVPFLAEAFPDGVFVYLHRPARQTISSMIDAWKSGRFVTYPRLPGWGDTPWSMLLVPGWEHFLGLQYDEVAARQWATTTDILLGDLAQLPEDRWCAVGYEALLADPNTVLEGLAQRLGLEWDRPLPGPLPHSRTTLDAPDPEKWRRNEEQLDRVWHLVAESAARADAVLADPPTALSLAGPDTGRRQAVAARRAEQQAAVHAAFRSVHTAGFAELLAKAGRTLAVTTYQSGRVLLVRPADDGGVNTHLKRFPRPMGLAAGAGQLVLGTDQSVWRFDDQPALAGRLPGPTAHDGCYVPAGSHTTGDISIHELAFAGDDLWVVNTRFSCLATLDGTHSFVPRWRPRFVTQLAAEDRCHLNGLAIVDGRPKYVTALAMTDTRQGWRAEKVGGGLVIDVEDHGVVAQGLTMPHSPRWYRDQLWVLDSGNGALCRVDIATGNLETVALLPGFTRGLAFIGRYAVVGLSKVREHVFAGLPLAERLEAGPEERSCGLWVVDIETGEVAAFLRFEGDVEEVFDVQVLPHRFPELLEPGDALAAGAFVLPEVALRDLAGRRAE
;
A
#
# COMPACT_ATOMS: atom_id res chain seq x y z
N MET A 1 10.56 -27.39 14.66
CA MET A 1 11.09 -28.44 13.78
C MET A 1 11.94 -29.35 14.64
N ARG A 2 11.73 -30.66 14.56
CA ARG A 2 12.39 -31.63 15.47
C ARG A 2 13.37 -32.49 14.67
N LEU A 3 14.46 -32.88 15.30
CA LEU A 3 15.46 -33.76 14.69
C LEU A 3 15.41 -35.13 15.36
N ASP A 4 15.62 -36.17 14.57
CA ASP A 4 15.63 -37.55 15.08
C ASP A 4 16.86 -37.82 15.97
N THR A 5 17.92 -37.04 15.80
CA THR A 5 19.18 -37.10 16.56
C THR A 5 19.44 -35.79 17.30
N THR A 6 20.31 -35.81 18.32
CA THR A 6 20.55 -34.61 19.13
C THR A 6 21.34 -33.55 18.34
N PHE A 7 22.47 -33.89 17.72
CA PHE A 7 23.37 -33.01 16.98
C PHE A 7 23.63 -33.53 15.57
N ILE A 8 23.64 -32.61 14.59
CA ILE A 8 24.03 -32.89 13.20
C ILE A 8 25.01 -31.81 12.72
N ARG A 9 26.19 -32.24 12.26
CA ARG A 9 27.12 -31.38 11.52
C ARG A 9 26.71 -31.34 10.06
N LEU A 10 26.37 -30.16 9.56
CA LEU A 10 25.93 -29.96 8.18
C LEU A 10 27.06 -30.24 7.19
N ALA A 11 26.70 -30.67 5.98
CA ALA A 11 27.61 -30.78 4.84
C ALA A 11 27.96 -29.39 4.22
N LEU A 12 28.42 -28.46 5.05
CA LEU A 12 28.80 -27.09 4.68
C LEU A 12 30.04 -26.66 5.48
N ARG A 13 30.98 -25.98 4.82
CA ARG A 13 32.20 -25.44 5.44
C ARG A 13 32.25 -23.93 5.36
N VAL A 14 32.75 -23.31 6.42
CA VAL A 14 32.99 -21.86 6.50
C VAL A 14 34.45 -21.57 6.81
N ASP A 15 34.93 -20.40 6.42
CA ASP A 15 36.26 -19.90 6.76
C ASP A 15 36.18 -19.16 8.10
N ALA A 16 36.60 -19.84 9.16
CA ALA A 16 36.57 -19.27 10.50
C ALA A 16 37.51 -18.06 10.68
N ALA A 17 38.58 -17.94 9.88
CA ALA A 17 39.48 -16.79 9.94
C ALA A 17 38.78 -15.54 9.42
N ARG A 18 38.11 -15.62 8.26
CA ARG A 18 37.31 -14.52 7.70
C ARG A 18 36.15 -14.12 8.61
N LEU A 19 35.46 -15.09 9.23
CA LEU A 19 34.45 -14.79 10.24
C LEU A 19 35.09 -14.07 11.44
N GLY A 20 36.23 -14.56 11.92
CA GLY A 20 36.97 -13.96 13.04
C GLY A 20 37.43 -12.52 12.76
N GLU A 21 37.91 -12.24 11.54
CA GLU A 21 38.31 -10.90 11.11
C GLU A 21 37.15 -9.90 11.14
N GLU A 22 35.99 -10.28 10.58
CA GLU A 22 34.80 -9.41 10.60
C GLU A 22 34.28 -9.19 12.02
N VAL A 23 34.35 -10.20 12.90
CA VAL A 23 33.98 -10.06 14.31
C VAL A 23 34.97 -9.19 15.08
N ALA A 24 36.27 -9.33 14.83
CA ALA A 24 37.32 -8.53 15.48
C ALA A 24 37.26 -7.05 15.08
N ALA A 25 36.71 -6.73 13.90
CA ALA A 25 36.48 -5.38 13.44
C ALA A 25 35.29 -4.68 14.13
N LEU A 26 34.45 -5.42 14.88
CA LEU A 26 33.31 -4.83 15.57
C LEU A 26 33.77 -4.02 16.79
N PRO A 27 33.21 -2.83 17.03
CA PRO A 27 33.47 -2.09 18.25
C PRO A 27 32.87 -2.83 19.46
N GLU A 28 33.51 -2.72 20.63
CA GLU A 28 33.00 -3.38 21.85
C GLU A 28 31.57 -2.93 22.20
N ALA A 29 31.20 -1.69 21.88
CA ALA A 29 29.86 -1.16 22.06
C ALA A 29 28.76 -1.86 21.22
N ALA A 30 29.14 -2.65 20.20
CA ALA A 30 28.19 -3.46 19.45
C ALA A 30 27.68 -4.67 20.24
N TRP A 31 28.45 -5.12 21.25
CA TRP A 31 28.10 -6.25 22.10
C TRP A 31 27.15 -5.79 23.22
N ILE A 32 25.94 -6.33 23.21
CA ILE A 32 24.91 -6.05 24.21
C ILE A 32 24.66 -7.28 25.08
N PRO A 33 24.17 -7.13 26.32
CA PRO A 33 23.77 -8.27 27.15
C PRO A 33 22.72 -9.15 26.44
N HIS A 34 22.84 -10.48 26.59
CA HIS A 34 21.85 -11.39 26.03
C HIS A 34 20.49 -11.20 26.71
N PRO A 35 19.35 -11.23 25.99
CA PRO A 35 18.03 -10.91 26.55
C PRO A 35 17.58 -11.82 27.71
N GLU A 36 18.07 -13.06 27.75
CA GLU A 36 17.78 -14.01 28.82
C GLU A 36 18.64 -13.81 30.08
N GLY A 37 19.58 -12.84 30.06
CA GLY A 37 20.25 -12.33 31.25
C GLY A 37 21.27 -13.26 31.91
N ALA A 38 21.68 -14.36 31.25
CA ALA A 38 22.73 -15.22 31.78
C ALA A 38 24.05 -14.44 31.95
N PRO A 39 24.68 -14.45 33.15
CA PRO A 39 25.93 -13.71 33.39
C PRO A 39 27.04 -14.11 32.41
N GLY A 40 27.72 -13.12 31.83
CA GLY A 40 28.78 -13.35 30.85
C GLY A 40 28.29 -13.76 29.46
N ASN A 41 26.99 -13.65 29.16
CA ASN A 41 26.45 -13.88 27.82
C ASN A 41 26.09 -12.54 27.16
N THR A 42 26.74 -12.23 26.04
CA THR A 42 26.50 -11.03 25.23
C THR A 42 26.24 -11.42 23.78
N CYS A 43 25.63 -10.54 23.00
CA CYS A 43 25.35 -10.80 21.60
C CYS A 43 25.44 -9.56 20.73
N VAL A 44 25.58 -9.79 19.42
CA VAL A 44 25.46 -8.77 18.37
C VAL A 44 24.36 -9.22 17.40
N PRO A 45 23.21 -8.54 17.38
CA PRO A 45 22.15 -8.86 16.43
C PRO A 45 22.51 -8.46 14.99
N LEU A 46 22.45 -9.43 14.07
CA LEU A 46 22.78 -9.27 12.65
C LEU A 46 21.51 -9.24 11.76
N VAL A 47 20.50 -10.01 12.12
CA VAL A 47 19.16 -9.97 11.53
C VAL A 47 18.15 -9.90 12.67
N ALA A 48 17.26 -8.91 12.62
CA ALA A 48 16.29 -8.62 13.66
C ALA A 48 14.96 -8.11 13.05
N SER A 49 13.90 -8.09 13.86
CA SER A 49 12.60 -7.56 13.43
C SER A 49 12.77 -6.12 12.99
N ARG A 50 12.38 -5.83 11.74
CA ARG A 50 12.53 -4.53 11.06
C ARG A 50 13.96 -3.97 11.06
N GLY A 51 14.97 -4.80 11.31
CA GLY A 51 16.38 -4.41 11.33
C GLY A 51 16.80 -3.64 12.60
N ASN A 52 15.94 -3.57 13.62
CA ASN A 52 16.28 -2.94 14.89
C ASN A 52 17.09 -3.92 15.77
N PRO A 53 18.39 -3.66 16.04
CA PRO A 53 19.21 -4.56 16.85
C PRO A 53 18.75 -4.67 18.31
N LEU A 54 18.00 -3.70 18.82
CA LEU A 54 17.43 -3.74 20.17
C LEU A 54 16.09 -4.49 20.23
N ASP A 55 15.51 -4.84 19.07
CA ASP A 55 14.27 -5.61 19.02
C ASP A 55 14.58 -7.10 19.06
N HIS A 56 14.19 -7.73 20.17
CA HIS A 56 14.37 -9.15 20.40
C HIS A 56 13.12 -9.98 20.07
N ALA A 57 12.08 -9.38 19.49
CA ALA A 57 10.86 -10.07 19.11
C ALA A 57 11.15 -11.29 18.23
N THR A 58 10.37 -12.36 18.44
CA THR A 58 10.31 -13.56 17.61
C THR A 58 9.26 -13.45 16.50
N THR A 59 8.80 -12.23 16.23
CA THR A 59 7.71 -11.92 15.30
C THR A 59 7.99 -10.63 14.52
N GLY A 60 7.40 -10.52 13.33
CA GLY A 60 7.53 -9.37 12.42
C GLY A 60 8.53 -9.59 11.28
N PRO A 61 8.55 -8.71 10.26
CA PRO A 61 9.38 -8.86 9.08
C PRO A 61 10.84 -8.68 9.46
N MET A 62 11.67 -9.68 9.16
CA MET A 62 13.10 -9.64 9.42
C MET A 62 13.80 -8.73 8.40
N ALA A 63 14.74 -7.93 8.90
CA ALA A 63 15.63 -7.14 8.08
C ALA A 63 17.06 -7.20 8.65
N THR A 64 18.05 -6.94 7.78
CA THR A 64 19.45 -6.84 8.20
C THR A 64 19.65 -5.65 9.12
N THR A 65 20.48 -5.81 10.15
CA THR A 65 20.95 -4.66 10.94
C THR A 65 22.09 -3.95 10.18
N PRO A 66 22.39 -2.68 10.50
CA PRO A 66 23.51 -1.97 9.88
C PRO A 66 24.87 -2.68 10.07
N ILE A 67 25.01 -3.49 11.14
CA ILE A 67 26.22 -4.26 11.40
C ILE A 67 26.41 -5.34 10.33
N LEU A 68 25.36 -6.07 9.94
CA LEU A 68 25.49 -7.11 8.91
C LEU A 68 25.82 -6.54 7.52
N GLU A 69 25.53 -5.25 7.27
CA GLU A 69 25.93 -4.58 6.02
C GLU A 69 27.44 -4.42 5.89
N THR A 70 28.17 -4.38 7.01
CA THR A 70 29.64 -4.30 7.04
C THR A 70 30.32 -5.66 7.12
N MET A 71 29.56 -6.77 7.10
CA MET A 71 30.06 -8.14 7.28
C MET A 71 29.76 -9.01 6.04
N PRO A 72 30.43 -8.78 4.90
CA PRO A 72 30.12 -9.45 3.65
C PRO A 72 30.28 -10.98 3.70
N TYR A 73 31.22 -11.51 4.48
CA TYR A 73 31.40 -12.96 4.62
C TYR A 73 30.32 -13.59 5.49
N HIS A 74 29.94 -12.96 6.60
CA HIS A 74 28.76 -13.41 7.35
C HIS A 74 27.51 -13.44 6.46
N ARG A 75 27.30 -12.40 5.65
CA ARG A 75 26.19 -12.36 4.68
C ARG A 75 26.25 -13.51 3.67
N ALA A 76 27.44 -13.86 3.17
CA ALA A 76 27.63 -15.01 2.29
C ALA A 76 27.27 -16.33 2.98
N VAL A 77 27.71 -16.55 4.23
CA VAL A 77 27.39 -17.74 5.02
C VAL A 77 25.87 -17.88 5.23
N LEU A 78 25.18 -16.79 5.56
CA LEU A 78 23.71 -16.78 5.70
C LEU A 78 23.03 -17.18 4.38
N ALA A 79 23.46 -16.59 3.26
CA ALA A 79 22.87 -16.89 1.95
C ALA A 79 23.13 -18.33 1.48
N SER A 80 24.28 -18.91 1.85
CA SER A 80 24.68 -20.26 1.47
C SER A 80 23.82 -21.37 2.10
N LEU A 81 23.05 -21.08 3.15
CA LEU A 81 22.07 -22.03 3.69
C LEU A 81 20.91 -22.29 2.71
N GLY A 82 20.70 -21.41 1.71
CA GLY A 82 19.65 -21.56 0.71
C GLY A 82 18.25 -21.56 1.30
N ALA A 83 18.06 -20.89 2.43
CA ALA A 83 16.79 -20.80 3.17
C ALA A 83 16.50 -19.34 3.55
N PRO A 84 15.23 -18.96 3.74
CA PRO A 84 14.90 -17.67 4.32
C PRO A 84 15.51 -17.52 5.72
N ILE A 85 16.21 -16.43 5.97
CA ILE A 85 16.91 -16.19 7.22
C ILE A 85 16.05 -15.37 8.18
N GLY A 86 15.87 -15.92 9.36
CA GLY A 86 15.20 -15.32 10.51
C GLY A 86 16.18 -14.61 11.43
N ARG A 87 15.85 -14.57 12.73
CA ARG A 87 16.72 -13.91 13.73
C ARG A 87 18.11 -14.51 13.71
N THR A 88 19.12 -13.65 13.60
CA THR A 88 20.53 -14.07 13.52
C THR A 88 21.37 -13.20 14.44
N ARG A 89 22.24 -13.82 15.23
CA ARG A 89 23.11 -13.13 16.20
C ARG A 89 24.49 -13.76 16.25
N LEU A 90 25.49 -12.94 16.53
CA LEU A 90 26.71 -13.42 17.16
C LEU A 90 26.45 -13.58 18.64
N MET A 91 26.74 -14.74 19.21
CA MET A 91 26.58 -15.01 20.65
C MET A 91 27.94 -15.24 21.28
N ARG A 92 28.30 -14.38 22.23
CA ARG A 92 29.54 -14.42 23.00
C ARG A 92 29.27 -14.88 24.42
N ILE A 93 29.97 -15.94 24.81
CA ILE A 93 30.05 -16.37 26.21
C ILE A 93 31.47 -16.06 26.69
N GLU A 94 31.57 -15.28 27.77
CA GLU A 94 32.84 -14.89 28.38
C GLU A 94 33.63 -16.10 28.90
N ALA A 95 34.89 -15.85 29.28
CA ALA A 95 35.75 -16.84 29.91
C ALA A 95 35.06 -17.46 31.14
N GLU A 96 35.20 -18.78 31.31
CA GLU A 96 34.62 -19.56 32.41
C GLU A 96 33.06 -19.46 32.51
N GLY A 97 32.40 -18.98 31.45
CA GLY A 97 30.94 -18.82 31.39
C GLY A 97 30.20 -20.10 31.00
N LYS A 98 28.94 -20.22 31.42
CA LYS A 98 28.06 -21.34 31.06
C LYS A 98 26.62 -20.90 30.82
N LEU A 99 25.93 -21.62 29.95
CA LEU A 99 24.47 -21.57 29.79
C LEU A 99 23.90 -22.92 30.24
N GLY A 100 23.07 -22.89 31.29
CA GLY A 100 22.50 -24.09 31.90
C GLY A 100 21.56 -24.86 30.96
N LEU A 101 21.22 -26.10 31.36
CA LEU A 101 20.31 -26.96 30.60
C LEU A 101 18.90 -26.37 30.56
N HIS A 102 18.36 -26.16 29.36
CA HIS A 102 17.03 -25.61 29.11
C HIS A 102 16.39 -26.26 27.87
N VAL A 103 15.12 -25.93 27.61
CA VAL A 103 14.37 -26.35 26.42
C VAL A 103 13.71 -25.14 25.80
N ASP A 104 13.69 -25.10 24.47
CA ASP A 104 13.05 -24.04 23.70
C ASP A 104 11.57 -24.37 23.45
N THR A 105 10.67 -23.92 24.33
CA THR A 105 9.24 -24.28 24.28
C THR A 105 8.33 -23.29 23.55
N ASN A 106 8.86 -22.15 23.09
CA ASN A 106 8.10 -21.14 22.36
C ASN A 106 7.64 -21.64 20.98
N ARG A 107 6.46 -21.19 20.53
CA ARG A 107 5.90 -21.45 19.19
C ARG A 107 6.90 -21.22 18.05
N TYR A 108 7.71 -20.18 18.15
CA TYR A 108 8.73 -19.84 17.16
C TYR A 108 9.63 -21.04 16.80
N TRP A 109 10.05 -21.83 17.80
CA TRP A 109 10.92 -22.99 17.62
C TRP A 109 10.23 -24.22 17.01
N GLN A 110 8.89 -24.22 16.96
CA GLN A 110 8.17 -25.27 16.22
C GLN A 110 8.31 -25.10 14.71
N GLU A 111 8.59 -23.89 14.24
CA GLU A 111 8.67 -23.56 12.81
C GLU A 111 10.09 -23.22 12.37
N HIS A 112 11.04 -23.05 13.30
CA HIS A 112 12.42 -22.68 12.98
C HIS A 112 13.40 -23.77 13.43
N LEU A 113 14.49 -23.89 12.67
CA LEU A 113 15.71 -24.58 13.04
C LEU A 113 16.73 -23.54 13.51
N ARG A 114 17.63 -23.97 14.39
CA ARG A 114 18.76 -23.16 14.83
C ARG A 114 20.07 -23.74 14.32
N VAL A 115 20.78 -22.95 13.54
CA VAL A 115 22.07 -23.29 12.95
C VAL A 115 23.17 -22.54 13.70
N HIS A 116 24.26 -23.23 14.02
CA HIS A 116 25.44 -22.68 14.68
C HIS A 116 26.67 -22.79 13.77
N ALA A 117 27.38 -21.69 13.58
CA ALA A 117 28.71 -21.67 12.98
C ALA A 117 29.71 -21.08 14.00
N PRO A 118 30.67 -21.87 14.52
CA PRO A 118 31.68 -21.37 15.45
C PRO A 118 32.58 -20.33 14.79
N VAL A 119 32.71 -19.15 15.40
CA VAL A 119 33.59 -18.07 14.92
C VAL A 119 34.89 -18.06 15.72
N LEU A 120 34.78 -17.89 17.04
CA LEU A 120 35.89 -18.00 17.99
C LEU A 120 35.52 -19.09 18.98
N THR A 121 36.28 -20.19 19.07
CA THR A 121 35.96 -21.30 19.99
C THR A 121 37.24 -21.99 20.45
N HIS A 122 37.16 -22.80 21.50
CA HIS A 122 38.28 -23.53 22.08
C HIS A 122 37.88 -25.00 22.28
N PRO A 123 38.79 -26.00 22.11
CA PRO A 123 38.44 -27.42 22.26
C PRO A 123 37.80 -27.82 23.59
N GLY A 124 37.96 -27.02 24.64
CA GLY A 124 37.29 -27.22 25.93
C GLY A 124 35.80 -26.80 25.95
N VAL A 125 35.32 -26.03 24.97
CA VAL A 125 33.92 -25.60 24.88
C VAL A 125 33.04 -26.78 24.50
N THR A 126 32.04 -27.07 25.32
CA THR A 126 31.20 -28.27 25.20
C THR A 126 29.72 -27.92 25.18
N PHE A 127 29.04 -28.22 24.08
CA PHE A 127 27.58 -28.15 23.95
C PHE A 127 26.98 -29.48 24.36
N THR A 128 25.96 -29.46 25.22
CA THR A 128 25.25 -30.65 25.69
C THR A 128 23.82 -30.64 25.19
N CYS A 129 23.32 -31.77 24.71
CA CYS A 129 21.92 -31.99 24.38
C CYS A 129 21.55 -33.41 24.85
N GLU A 130 20.64 -33.50 25.82
CA GLU A 130 20.38 -34.72 26.61
C GLU A 130 21.65 -35.31 27.22
N GLU A 131 21.96 -36.56 26.91
CA GLU A 131 23.14 -37.28 27.40
C GLU A 131 24.38 -37.09 26.49
N GLU A 132 24.21 -36.43 25.35
CA GLU A 132 25.24 -36.24 24.34
C GLU A 132 25.93 -34.88 24.46
N ALA A 133 27.24 -34.83 24.20
CA ALA A 133 28.04 -33.62 24.33
C ALA A 133 29.07 -33.47 23.19
N VAL A 134 29.13 -32.30 22.55
CA VAL A 134 30.01 -32.02 21.40
C VAL A 134 30.81 -30.74 21.58
N HIS A 135 32.05 -30.75 21.08
CA HIS A 135 32.77 -29.54 20.72
C HIS A 135 32.47 -29.22 19.26
N MET A 136 31.94 -28.03 18.98
CA MET A 136 31.78 -27.52 17.62
C MET A 136 33.04 -26.74 17.25
N ALA A 137 33.82 -27.25 16.28
CA ALA A 137 35.12 -26.72 15.91
C ALA A 137 35.04 -25.59 14.87
N PRO A 138 36.08 -24.73 14.75
CA PRO A 138 36.13 -23.70 13.72
C PRO A 138 35.97 -24.28 12.30
N GLY A 139 35.17 -23.61 11.48
CA GLY A 139 34.92 -23.98 10.08
C GLY A 139 33.80 -25.01 9.87
N GLU A 140 33.19 -25.47 10.96
CA GLU A 140 32.03 -26.35 10.94
C GLU A 140 30.71 -25.57 11.01
N VAL A 141 29.62 -26.20 10.58
CA VAL A 141 28.25 -25.69 10.74
C VAL A 141 27.38 -26.79 11.32
N TRP A 142 26.57 -26.48 12.32
CA TRP A 142 25.85 -27.45 13.12
C TRP A 142 24.38 -27.08 13.29
N VAL A 143 23.52 -28.08 13.42
CA VAL A 143 22.15 -27.96 13.94
C VAL A 143 21.96 -28.96 15.07
N PHE A 144 21.06 -28.67 16.00
CA PHE A 144 20.70 -29.61 17.05
C PHE A 144 19.24 -29.41 17.47
N ASP A 145 18.66 -30.45 18.10
CA ASP A 145 17.26 -30.44 18.51
C ASP A 145 17.06 -29.57 19.76
N THR A 146 16.53 -28.37 19.56
CA THR A 146 16.27 -27.43 20.67
C THR A 146 15.03 -27.79 21.50
N TRP A 147 14.21 -28.75 21.03
CA TRP A 147 13.08 -29.30 21.81
C TRP A 147 13.55 -30.25 22.92
N ARG A 148 14.80 -30.71 22.86
CA ARG A 148 15.46 -31.50 23.90
C ARG A 148 16.23 -30.60 24.87
N ARG A 149 16.50 -31.10 26.08
CA ARG A 149 17.24 -30.35 27.10
C ARG A 149 18.68 -30.12 26.64
N HIS A 150 19.09 -28.87 26.49
CA HIS A 150 20.41 -28.52 25.98
C HIS A 150 21.04 -27.33 26.70
N GLY A 151 22.36 -27.22 26.61
CA GLY A 151 23.14 -26.18 27.28
C GLY A 151 24.57 -26.15 26.76
N VAL A 152 25.40 -25.26 27.32
CA VAL A 152 26.79 -25.15 26.88
C VAL A 152 27.71 -24.60 27.95
N ASP A 153 28.91 -25.17 28.02
CA ASP A 153 29.98 -24.81 28.95
C ASP A 153 31.20 -24.24 28.21
N ASN A 154 31.73 -23.11 28.66
CA ASN A 154 32.98 -22.52 28.21
C ASN A 154 33.99 -22.46 29.37
N PRO A 155 34.73 -23.56 29.64
CA PRO A 155 35.72 -23.59 30.71
C PRO A 155 37.04 -22.88 30.33
N ALA A 156 37.13 -22.28 29.14
CA ALA A 156 38.35 -21.63 28.68
C ALA A 156 38.56 -20.25 29.34
N ASP A 157 39.82 -19.82 29.36
CA ASP A 157 40.27 -18.51 29.85
C ASP A 157 39.95 -17.34 28.91
N ARG A 158 39.13 -17.57 27.89
CA ARG A 158 38.79 -16.62 26.82
C ARG A 158 37.34 -16.77 26.40
N ALA A 159 36.81 -15.70 25.81
CA ALA A 159 35.46 -15.71 25.28
C ALA A 159 35.33 -16.61 24.04
N ARG A 160 34.15 -17.21 23.87
CA ARG A 160 33.74 -17.95 22.68
C ARG A 160 32.63 -17.19 21.96
N VAL A 161 32.68 -17.12 20.63
CA VAL A 161 31.69 -16.49 19.76
C VAL A 161 31.18 -17.50 18.73
N HIS A 162 29.87 -17.72 18.67
CA HIS A 162 29.23 -18.45 17.57
C HIS A 162 28.27 -17.53 16.81
N LEU A 163 28.23 -17.68 15.49
CA LEU A 163 27.13 -17.19 14.67
C LEU A 163 25.95 -18.14 14.83
N VAL A 164 24.83 -17.63 15.34
CA VAL A 164 23.60 -18.38 15.59
C VAL A 164 22.52 -17.85 14.66
N ILE A 165 21.96 -18.74 13.84
CA ILE A 165 21.10 -18.41 12.72
C ILE A 165 19.79 -19.18 12.89
N ASP A 166 18.69 -18.46 13.07
CA ASP A 166 17.36 -19.06 13.06
C ASP A 166 16.81 -19.02 11.62
N THR A 167 16.13 -20.08 11.18
CA THR A 167 15.54 -20.17 9.84
C THR A 167 14.36 -21.12 9.81
N VAL A 168 13.31 -20.79 9.03
CA VAL A 168 12.23 -21.73 8.67
C VAL A 168 12.69 -22.89 7.76
N GLY A 169 13.95 -22.89 7.34
CA GLY A 169 14.55 -23.92 6.50
C GLY A 169 14.10 -23.87 5.05
N SER A 170 14.56 -24.86 4.29
CA SER A 170 14.21 -25.07 2.88
C SER A 170 14.59 -26.50 2.48
N SER A 171 14.16 -26.95 1.30
CA SER A 171 14.64 -28.23 0.76
C SER A 171 16.15 -28.27 0.53
N ALA A 172 16.82 -27.11 0.37
CA ALA A 172 18.26 -27.04 0.28
C ALA A 172 18.92 -27.30 1.64
N LEU A 173 18.43 -26.65 2.70
CA LEU A 173 18.93 -26.88 4.06
C LEU A 173 18.67 -28.31 4.53
N TRP A 174 17.48 -28.86 4.27
CA TRP A 174 17.15 -30.24 4.64
C TRP A 174 18.08 -31.26 3.97
N ARG A 175 18.45 -31.07 2.69
CA ARG A 175 19.47 -31.91 2.06
C ARG A 175 20.83 -31.83 2.77
N MET A 176 21.24 -30.65 3.22
CA MET A 176 22.49 -30.49 3.98
C MET A 176 22.44 -31.17 5.35
N ILE A 177 21.25 -31.24 5.96
CA ILE A 177 20.99 -31.96 7.21
C ILE A 177 21.04 -33.47 6.95
N ASP A 178 20.36 -33.96 5.91
CA ASP A 178 20.30 -35.38 5.53
C ASP A 178 21.68 -35.93 5.12
N GLU A 179 22.47 -35.13 4.39
CA GLU A 179 23.86 -35.42 4.03
C GLU A 179 24.85 -35.18 5.19
N GLY A 180 24.36 -34.54 6.26
CA GLY A 180 25.11 -34.22 7.45
C GLY A 180 25.50 -35.45 8.26
N ARG A 181 26.37 -35.24 9.25
CA ARG A 181 26.83 -36.32 10.14
C ARG A 181 26.24 -36.12 11.53
N ALA A 182 25.47 -37.11 11.99
CA ALA A 182 24.96 -37.14 13.37
C ALA A 182 26.09 -37.29 14.41
N HIS A 183 25.75 -37.05 15.68
CA HIS A 183 26.61 -37.08 16.87
C HIS A 183 27.68 -38.22 16.88
N GLY A 184 28.87 -37.93 17.41
CA GLY A 184 29.97 -38.91 17.58
C GLY A 184 31.00 -39.02 16.44
N ASN A 185 30.94 -38.17 15.40
CA ASN A 185 31.83 -38.26 14.24
C ASN A 185 33.16 -37.48 14.42
N THR A 186 34.27 -38.19 14.69
CA THR A 186 35.64 -37.65 14.84
C THR A 186 36.37 -37.34 13.51
N GLY A 187 35.66 -36.80 12.51
CA GLY A 187 36.21 -36.49 11.18
C GLY A 187 36.21 -34.99 10.85
N ALA A 188 36.95 -34.55 9.84
CA ALA A 188 36.93 -33.15 9.37
C ALA A 188 35.57 -32.75 8.79
N ALA A 189 35.27 -31.44 8.79
CA ALA A 189 34.10 -30.88 8.12
C ALA A 189 34.07 -31.25 6.62
N THR A 190 32.88 -31.53 6.08
CA THR A 190 32.68 -31.93 4.69
C THR A 190 31.76 -30.96 3.96
N GLY A 191 31.78 -30.94 2.63
CA GLY A 191 30.93 -30.07 1.80
C GLY A 191 31.65 -28.86 1.19
N ALA A 192 30.88 -28.00 0.52
CA ALA A 192 31.40 -26.80 -0.13
C ALA A 192 31.91 -25.78 0.90
N LEU A 193 33.04 -25.14 0.60
CA LEU A 193 33.51 -23.97 1.36
C LEU A 193 32.75 -22.75 0.85
N VAL A 194 32.14 -21.99 1.75
CA VAL A 194 31.47 -20.73 1.41
C VAL A 194 32.52 -19.71 0.96
N ASP A 195 32.28 -19.09 -0.20
CA ASP A 195 33.12 -18.01 -0.73
C ASP A 195 32.29 -16.75 -1.07
N VAL A 196 31.43 -16.84 -2.09
CA VAL A 196 30.43 -15.80 -2.43
C VAL A 196 29.05 -16.42 -2.43
N GLY A 197 28.14 -15.88 -1.62
CA GLY A 197 26.78 -16.39 -1.48
C GLY A 197 25.82 -15.83 -2.54
N PRO A 198 24.68 -16.51 -2.80
CA PRO A 198 23.57 -15.94 -3.56
C PRO A 198 22.97 -14.72 -2.84
N ALA A 199 21.94 -14.09 -3.43
CA ALA A 199 21.22 -13.02 -2.73
C ALA A 199 20.61 -13.55 -1.42
N LEU A 200 20.83 -12.83 -0.32
CA LEU A 200 20.31 -13.17 0.99
C LEU A 200 18.78 -13.05 1.00
N ALA A 201 18.09 -14.16 1.27
CA ALA A 201 16.65 -14.18 1.47
C ALA A 201 16.33 -14.01 2.96
N LEU A 202 15.40 -13.13 3.29
CA LEU A 202 14.95 -12.87 4.66
C LEU A 202 13.50 -13.26 4.84
N GLU A 203 13.13 -13.61 6.06
CA GLU A 203 11.73 -13.86 6.43
C GLU A 203 10.94 -12.54 6.49
N HIS A 204 9.88 -12.41 5.69
CA HIS A 204 9.09 -11.17 5.59
C HIS A 204 7.64 -11.29 6.08
N ALA A 205 7.23 -12.48 6.53
CA ALA A 205 5.85 -12.73 6.93
C ALA A 205 5.53 -12.08 8.29
N GLU A 206 4.50 -11.24 8.31
CA GLU A 206 3.88 -10.78 9.57
C GLU A 206 3.06 -11.94 10.18
N PRO A 207 3.00 -12.06 11.52
CA PRO A 207 2.17 -13.07 12.17
C PRO A 207 0.71 -12.93 11.77
N LEU A 208 0.03 -14.05 11.54
CA LEU A 208 -1.42 -14.05 11.36
C LEU A 208 -2.10 -13.50 12.62
N ALA A 209 -3.11 -12.65 12.46
CA ALA A 209 -3.86 -12.09 13.59
C ALA A 209 -4.50 -13.18 14.47
N THR A 210 -4.89 -14.29 13.84
CA THR A 210 -5.47 -15.49 14.47
C THR A 210 -4.87 -16.75 13.86
N THR A 211 -4.50 -17.72 14.69
CA THR A 211 -3.97 -19.01 14.22
C THR A 211 -5.03 -19.85 13.50
N ALA A 212 -4.66 -20.50 12.40
CA ALA A 212 -5.55 -21.36 11.65
C ALA A 212 -5.83 -22.69 12.40
N PRO A 213 -7.06 -23.24 12.35
CA PRO A 213 -7.46 -24.42 13.13
C PRO A 213 -6.62 -25.68 12.86
N TRP A 214 -6.21 -25.91 11.61
CA TRP A 214 -5.35 -27.04 11.26
C TRP A 214 -3.99 -26.97 11.96
N LEU A 215 -3.48 -25.76 12.19
CA LEU A 215 -2.20 -25.54 12.87
C LEU A 215 -2.32 -25.78 14.38
N HIS A 216 -3.47 -25.45 14.97
CA HIS A 216 -3.79 -25.87 16.35
C HIS A 216 -3.88 -27.39 16.46
N GLN A 217 -4.50 -28.07 15.50
CA GLN A 217 -4.59 -29.53 15.48
C GLN A 217 -3.22 -30.21 15.48
N VAL A 218 -2.34 -29.82 14.54
CA VAL A 218 -0.98 -30.39 14.44
C VAL A 218 -0.21 -30.26 15.75
N MET A 219 -0.41 -29.17 16.47
CA MET A 219 0.38 -28.84 17.66
C MET A 219 -0.19 -29.49 18.91
N ALA A 220 -1.51 -29.60 19.00
CA ALA A 220 -2.19 -30.43 20.00
C ALA A 220 -1.77 -31.91 19.87
N ASP A 221 -1.75 -32.45 18.64
CA ASP A 221 -1.30 -33.81 18.39
C ASP A 221 0.17 -34.01 18.80
N GLY A 222 1.03 -33.01 18.57
CA GLY A 222 2.42 -33.00 19.02
C GLY A 222 2.55 -33.03 20.55
N ILE A 223 1.78 -32.20 21.26
CA ILE A 223 1.78 -32.16 22.72
C ILE A 223 1.33 -33.51 23.30
N LEU A 224 0.27 -34.11 22.74
CA LEU A 224 -0.23 -35.41 23.21
C LEU A 224 0.79 -36.53 23.01
N ARG A 225 1.49 -36.55 21.87
CA ARG A 225 2.56 -37.52 21.61
C ARG A 225 3.73 -37.40 22.58
N ASP A 226 4.00 -36.20 23.09
CA ASP A 226 5.15 -35.92 23.94
C ASP A 226 4.86 -36.11 25.43
N LEU A 227 3.64 -36.45 25.85
CA LEU A 227 3.35 -36.77 27.25
C LEU A 227 4.17 -37.98 27.70
N ALA A 228 4.95 -37.83 28.77
CA ALA A 228 5.90 -38.85 29.22
C ALA A 228 5.22 -40.18 29.60
N GLU A 229 3.98 -40.11 30.11
CA GLU A 229 3.16 -41.26 30.49
C GLU A 229 2.08 -41.61 29.44
N GLY A 230 2.08 -40.92 28.30
CA GLY A 230 1.09 -41.04 27.23
C GLY A 230 -0.15 -40.14 27.40
N PRO A 231 -1.03 -40.06 26.38
CA PRO A 231 -2.26 -39.25 26.40
C PRO A 231 -3.25 -39.68 27.49
N THR A 232 -3.74 -38.71 28.27
CA THR A 232 -4.83 -38.94 29.22
C THR A 232 -6.18 -38.52 28.64
N PRO A 233 -7.31 -39.15 29.04
CA PRO A 233 -8.64 -38.78 28.54
C PRO A 233 -9.00 -37.31 28.76
N ASP A 234 -8.47 -36.68 29.82
CA ASP A 234 -8.74 -35.28 30.14
C ASP A 234 -7.92 -34.33 29.26
N ALA A 235 -6.65 -34.65 28.98
CA ALA A 235 -5.82 -33.90 28.04
C ALA A 235 -6.39 -33.95 26.61
N GLU A 236 -6.80 -35.15 26.16
CA GLU A 236 -7.42 -35.33 24.84
C GLU A 236 -8.73 -34.55 24.71
N ARG A 237 -9.56 -34.54 25.75
CA ARG A 237 -10.83 -33.83 25.75
C ARG A 237 -10.63 -32.32 25.74
N LEU A 238 -9.73 -31.80 26.59
CA LEU A 238 -9.40 -30.38 26.62
C LEU A 238 -8.97 -29.86 25.24
N LEU A 239 -8.03 -30.55 24.58
CA LEU A 239 -7.49 -30.12 23.30
C LEU A 239 -8.53 -30.24 22.18
N ARG A 240 -9.32 -31.32 22.16
CA ARG A 240 -10.41 -31.50 21.20
C ARG A 240 -11.44 -30.37 21.30
N ASP A 241 -11.87 -30.04 22.52
CA ASP A 241 -12.84 -28.97 22.75
C ASP A 241 -12.25 -27.63 22.28
N LEU A 242 -11.00 -27.31 22.68
CA LEU A 242 -10.32 -26.08 22.30
C LEU A 242 -10.26 -25.90 20.78
N ILE A 243 -9.91 -26.96 20.05
CA ILE A 243 -9.80 -26.91 18.59
C ILE A 243 -11.18 -26.74 17.95
N ALA A 244 -12.22 -27.42 18.46
CA ALA A 244 -13.57 -27.31 17.94
C ALA A 244 -14.14 -25.89 18.12
N ASP A 245 -14.01 -25.32 19.31
CA ASP A 245 -14.49 -23.97 19.62
C ASP A 245 -13.73 -22.91 18.81
N TRP A 246 -12.41 -23.07 18.70
CA TRP A 246 -11.58 -22.20 17.88
C TRP A 246 -11.94 -22.28 16.39
N HIS A 247 -12.18 -23.50 15.87
CA HIS A 247 -12.55 -23.72 14.49
C HIS A 247 -13.90 -23.09 14.15
N ALA A 248 -14.88 -23.18 15.04
CA ALA A 248 -16.18 -22.55 14.87
C ALA A 248 -16.05 -21.03 14.69
N LEU A 249 -15.30 -20.36 15.58
CA LEU A 249 -15.03 -18.92 15.46
C LEU A 249 -14.25 -18.58 14.18
N TRP A 250 -13.28 -19.41 13.79
CA TRP A 250 -12.48 -19.19 12.60
C TRP A 250 -13.24 -19.34 11.29
N VAL A 251 -14.25 -20.22 11.23
CA VAL A 251 -15.15 -20.30 10.07
C VAL A 251 -16.05 -19.06 9.97
N MET A 252 -16.50 -18.53 11.10
CA MET A 252 -17.39 -17.37 11.14
C MET A 252 -16.67 -16.05 10.88
N HIS A 253 -15.46 -15.88 11.41
CA HIS A 253 -14.81 -14.58 11.53
C HIS A 253 -13.42 -14.50 10.90
N ARG A 254 -12.76 -15.64 10.63
CA ARG A 254 -11.38 -15.67 10.12
C ARG A 254 -10.49 -14.71 10.92
N ASP A 255 -9.80 -13.80 10.24
CA ASP A 255 -8.89 -12.78 10.76
C ASP A 255 -9.55 -11.41 11.00
N ASP A 256 -10.90 -11.33 11.05
CA ASP A 256 -11.63 -10.11 11.35
C ASP A 256 -11.22 -9.54 12.73
N PRO A 257 -10.57 -8.36 12.79
CA PRO A 257 -10.12 -7.77 14.04
C PRO A 257 -11.24 -7.49 15.05
N SER A 258 -12.49 -7.31 14.57
CA SER A 258 -13.66 -7.06 15.43
C SER A 258 -14.09 -8.30 16.22
N ALA A 259 -13.73 -9.50 15.77
CA ALA A 259 -14.03 -10.76 16.44
C ALA A 259 -13.00 -11.15 17.51
N ARG A 260 -11.91 -10.38 17.66
CA ARG A 260 -10.85 -10.64 18.66
C ARG A 260 -11.36 -10.84 20.09
N PRO A 261 -12.37 -10.09 20.60
CA PRO A 261 -12.93 -10.36 21.92
C PRO A 261 -13.54 -11.76 22.05
N LEU A 262 -14.10 -12.33 20.97
CA LEU A 262 -14.68 -13.67 20.97
C LEU A 262 -13.59 -14.74 21.08
N TYR A 263 -12.50 -14.60 20.32
CA TYR A 263 -11.35 -15.49 20.47
C TYR A 263 -10.69 -15.35 21.84
N GLN A 264 -10.63 -14.13 22.40
CA GLN A 264 -10.09 -13.90 23.74
C GLN A 264 -10.93 -14.62 24.82
N GLN A 265 -12.25 -14.70 24.65
CA GLN A 265 -13.12 -15.48 25.54
C GLN A 265 -12.77 -16.97 25.49
N VAL A 266 -12.51 -17.54 24.31
CA VAL A 266 -12.04 -18.92 24.16
C VAL A 266 -10.69 -19.11 24.87
N VAL A 267 -9.71 -18.23 24.64
CA VAL A 267 -8.41 -18.28 25.33
C VAL A 267 -8.59 -18.28 26.85
N THR A 268 -9.35 -17.33 27.40
CA THR A 268 -9.60 -17.22 28.84
C THR A 268 -10.31 -18.44 29.40
N HIS A 269 -11.29 -19.01 28.67
CA HIS A 269 -11.99 -20.22 29.08
C HIS A 269 -11.03 -21.40 29.25
N TYR A 270 -10.16 -21.65 28.28
CA TYR A 270 -9.22 -22.78 28.34
C TYR A 270 -8.03 -22.55 29.25
N GLU A 271 -7.60 -21.29 29.47
CA GLU A 271 -6.62 -20.98 30.54
C GLU A 271 -7.14 -21.37 31.92
N GLN A 272 -8.42 -21.10 32.22
CA GLN A 272 -9.02 -21.46 33.50
C GLN A 272 -9.12 -22.98 33.69
N ARG A 273 -9.48 -23.72 32.63
CA ARG A 273 -9.50 -25.20 32.66
C ARG A 273 -8.10 -25.77 32.90
N LEU A 274 -7.07 -25.23 32.25
CA LEU A 274 -5.67 -25.66 32.43
C LEU A 274 -5.17 -25.48 33.87
N VAL A 275 -5.59 -24.42 34.56
CA VAL A 275 -5.20 -24.18 35.98
C VAL A 275 -5.76 -25.25 36.91
N GLN A 276 -6.88 -25.88 36.54
CA GLN A 276 -7.53 -26.91 37.36
C GLN A 276 -7.05 -28.34 37.05
N MET A 277 -6.23 -28.51 36.01
CA MET A 277 -5.70 -29.82 35.64
C MET A 277 -4.41 -30.13 36.40
N PRO A 278 -4.19 -31.40 36.79
CA PRO A 278 -2.89 -31.84 37.28
C PRO A 278 -1.83 -31.66 36.18
N ASP A 279 -0.66 -31.12 36.55
CA ASP A 279 0.42 -30.90 35.57
C ASP A 279 1.03 -32.25 35.18
N ALA A 280 0.99 -32.55 33.88
CA ALA A 280 1.51 -33.79 33.32
C ALA A 280 2.85 -33.51 32.62
N PRO A 281 3.93 -34.25 32.92
CA PRO A 281 5.23 -33.99 32.33
C PRO A 281 5.27 -34.43 30.86
N LEU A 282 5.97 -33.65 30.06
CA LEU A 282 6.38 -33.99 28.71
C LEU A 282 7.74 -34.71 28.73
N ALA A 283 8.04 -35.46 27.69
CA ALA A 283 9.28 -36.22 27.52
C ALA A 283 10.54 -35.33 27.56
N ASN A 284 10.42 -34.06 27.19
CA ASN A 284 11.51 -33.09 27.27
C ASN A 284 11.67 -32.44 28.67
N GLY A 285 10.86 -32.84 29.64
CA GLY A 285 10.87 -32.30 31.00
C GLY A 285 10.05 -31.01 31.19
N GLY A 286 9.35 -30.54 30.15
CA GLY A 286 8.36 -29.45 30.26
C GLY A 286 7.02 -29.93 30.81
N GLY A 287 6.14 -29.00 31.18
CA GLY A 287 4.77 -29.32 31.63
C GLY A 287 3.74 -29.22 30.52
N PHE A 288 2.74 -30.11 30.51
CA PHE A 288 1.62 -30.11 29.56
C PHE A 288 0.92 -28.76 29.51
N ALA A 289 0.59 -28.20 30.69
CA ALA A 289 -0.15 -26.95 30.74
C ALA A 289 0.65 -25.77 30.19
N ASP A 290 1.97 -25.76 30.40
CA ASP A 290 2.84 -24.73 29.83
C ASP A 290 2.94 -24.87 28.31
N ALA A 291 3.08 -26.10 27.78
CA ALA A 291 3.11 -26.33 26.35
C ALA A 291 1.81 -25.90 25.64
N VAL A 292 0.64 -26.19 26.23
CA VAL A 292 -0.64 -25.71 25.68
C VAL A 292 -0.70 -24.18 25.65
N ARG A 293 -0.23 -23.51 26.72
CA ARG A 293 -0.18 -22.04 26.76
C ARG A 293 0.77 -21.47 25.70
N GLN A 294 1.97 -22.03 25.59
CA GLN A 294 3.02 -21.50 24.72
C GLN A 294 2.84 -21.82 23.24
N LEU A 295 2.15 -22.91 22.89
CA LEU A 295 2.02 -23.38 21.50
C LEU A 295 0.62 -23.16 20.89
N LEU A 296 -0.43 -23.09 21.71
CA LEU A 296 -1.82 -22.98 21.26
C LEU A 296 -2.47 -21.68 21.70
N LEU A 297 -2.48 -21.36 23.00
CA LEU A 297 -3.26 -20.23 23.51
C LEU A 297 -2.62 -18.86 23.24
N ARG A 298 -1.37 -18.65 23.68
CA ARG A 298 -0.66 -17.38 23.49
C ARG A 298 -0.39 -17.05 22.02
N PRO A 299 0.02 -18.00 21.16
CA PRO A 299 0.19 -17.74 19.73
C PRO A 299 -1.13 -17.76 18.95
N GLY A 300 -2.19 -18.33 19.54
CA GLY A 300 -3.53 -18.36 18.96
C GLY A 300 -4.02 -16.97 18.58
N LEU A 301 -3.71 -15.98 19.42
CA LEU A 301 -3.93 -14.55 19.15
C LEU A 301 -2.60 -13.82 19.10
N ALA A 302 -2.19 -13.34 17.93
CA ALA A 302 -1.04 -12.45 17.84
C ALA A 302 -1.27 -11.22 18.73
N PRO A 303 -0.27 -10.74 19.51
CA PRO A 303 -0.39 -9.51 20.28
C PRO A 303 -0.93 -8.41 19.38
N LEU A 304 -1.84 -7.57 19.88
CA LEU A 304 -2.05 -6.29 19.22
C LEU A 304 -0.67 -5.64 19.15
N PRO A 305 -0.24 -5.10 17.99
CA PRO A 305 1.00 -4.37 17.94
C PRO A 305 0.99 -3.38 19.12
N PRO A 306 2.06 -3.33 19.93
CA PRO A 306 2.10 -2.44 21.07
C PRO A 306 1.74 -1.04 20.59
N ALA A 307 0.92 -0.33 21.36
CA ALA A 307 0.81 1.12 21.18
C ALA A 307 2.25 1.63 21.14
N PRO A 308 2.68 2.30 20.05
CA PRO A 308 4.09 2.50 19.78
C PRO A 308 4.74 3.17 20.98
N ALA A 309 5.63 2.45 21.65
CA ALA A 309 6.46 3.01 22.71
C ALA A 309 7.36 4.07 22.08
N ALA A 310 7.39 5.25 22.69
CA ALA A 310 8.28 6.32 22.33
C ALA A 310 9.74 5.82 22.43
N HIS A 311 10.37 5.55 21.29
CA HIS A 311 11.81 5.36 21.20
C HIS A 311 12.44 6.50 20.38
N PRO A 312 13.69 6.88 20.70
CA PRO A 312 14.32 8.10 20.24
C PRO A 312 14.69 8.02 18.77
N ALA A 313 14.72 9.20 18.14
CA ALA A 313 14.85 9.44 16.72
C ALA A 313 15.96 8.64 16.01
N ALA A 314 15.55 7.72 15.14
CA ALA A 314 16.22 7.51 13.87
C ALA A 314 15.48 8.37 12.84
N HIS A 315 16.20 9.26 12.15
CA HIS A 315 15.66 10.17 11.13
C HIS A 315 14.72 9.42 10.18
N SER A 316 13.43 9.59 10.40
CA SER A 316 12.38 8.85 9.73
C SER A 316 11.89 9.63 8.52
N ALA A 317 11.68 8.92 7.41
CA ALA A 317 10.86 9.41 6.32
C ALA A 317 9.47 9.81 6.87
N PRO A 318 8.78 10.80 6.26
CA PRO A 318 7.54 11.33 6.81
C PRO A 318 6.48 10.24 7.03
N PRO A 319 5.70 10.30 8.12
CA PRO A 319 4.78 9.25 8.51
C PRO A 319 3.77 8.96 7.40
N ARG A 320 3.57 7.68 7.09
CA ARG A 320 2.61 7.23 6.07
C ARG A 320 1.17 7.30 6.61
N ARG A 321 0.30 7.96 5.86
CA ARG A 321 -1.16 8.06 6.09
C ARG A 321 -1.80 6.67 6.25
N PRO A 322 -2.57 6.41 7.33
CA PRO A 322 -3.39 5.20 7.47
C PRO A 322 -4.42 5.08 6.33
N ALA A 323 -4.64 3.86 5.82
CA ALA A 323 -5.59 3.60 4.73
C ALA A 323 -7.02 4.00 5.13
N GLY A 324 -7.69 4.83 4.31
CA GLY A 324 -9.10 5.20 4.47
C GLY A 324 -9.39 6.60 5.03
N ARG A 325 -8.44 7.26 5.71
CA ARG A 325 -8.62 8.64 6.22
C ARG A 325 -8.70 9.64 5.09
N ARG A 326 -9.52 10.70 5.17
CA ARG A 326 -9.60 11.75 4.15
C ARG A 326 -8.62 12.88 4.34
N LEU A 327 -8.26 13.23 5.58
CA LEU A 327 -7.28 14.28 5.82
C LEU A 327 -5.87 13.76 5.54
N ASP A 328 -5.06 14.59 4.88
CA ASP A 328 -3.63 14.39 4.65
C ASP A 328 -2.90 15.57 5.30
N ARG A 329 -1.87 15.28 6.11
CA ARG A 329 -1.09 16.20 6.99
C ARG A 329 -1.86 17.49 7.32
N PRO A 330 -2.95 17.42 8.10
CA PRO A 330 -3.74 18.59 8.45
C PRO A 330 -2.90 19.59 9.24
N VAL A 331 -3.13 20.89 9.03
CA VAL A 331 -2.42 22.00 9.68
C VAL A 331 -3.31 22.59 10.78
N PHE A 332 -2.82 22.60 12.01
CA PHE A 332 -3.48 23.17 13.18
C PHE A 332 -2.77 24.44 13.64
N ILE A 333 -3.45 25.59 13.59
CA ILE A 333 -2.93 26.83 14.17
C ILE A 333 -3.24 26.83 15.67
N VAL A 334 -2.20 26.88 16.49
CA VAL A 334 -2.30 26.82 17.96
C VAL A 334 -1.65 28.06 18.59
N CYS A 335 -2.34 28.66 19.56
CA CYS A 335 -1.86 29.83 20.29
C CYS A 335 -2.84 30.14 21.45
N PRO A 336 -2.43 30.92 22.45
CA PRO A 336 -3.37 31.48 23.42
C PRO A 336 -4.49 32.29 22.73
N PRO A 337 -5.67 32.39 23.35
CA PRO A 337 -6.75 33.24 22.85
C PRO A 337 -6.26 34.67 22.61
N ARG A 338 -6.84 35.33 21.60
CA ARG A 338 -6.57 36.74 21.28
C ARG A 338 -5.15 37.05 20.76
N SER A 339 -4.41 36.03 20.33
CA SER A 339 -3.09 36.16 19.68
C SER A 339 -3.13 36.49 18.18
N GLY A 340 -4.32 36.61 17.57
CA GLY A 340 -4.47 36.97 16.14
C GLY A 340 -4.58 35.78 15.17
N SER A 341 -4.83 34.56 15.67
CA SER A 341 -4.87 33.35 14.85
C SER A 341 -5.98 33.29 13.80
N SER A 342 -7.07 34.06 13.98
CA SER A 342 -8.09 34.20 12.93
C SER A 342 -7.53 34.91 11.70
N LEU A 343 -6.68 35.92 11.88
CA LEU A 343 -6.03 36.63 10.77
C LEU A 343 -5.10 35.68 10.01
N LEU A 344 -4.30 34.88 10.73
CA LEU A 344 -3.41 33.90 10.14
C LEU A 344 -4.20 32.82 9.36
N LEU A 345 -5.29 32.29 9.95
CA LEU A 345 -6.19 31.34 9.29
C LEU A 345 -6.74 31.91 7.98
N GLU A 346 -7.37 33.10 8.06
CA GLU A 346 -8.02 33.76 6.91
C GLU A 346 -6.99 34.07 5.79
N SER A 347 -5.75 34.38 6.17
CA SER A 347 -4.67 34.68 5.23
C SER A 347 -4.12 33.41 4.56
N LEU A 348 -3.76 32.38 5.35
CA LEU A 348 -3.24 31.11 4.83
C LEU A 348 -4.29 30.31 4.04
N ALA A 349 -5.58 30.45 4.37
CA ALA A 349 -6.66 29.78 3.65
C ALA A 349 -6.76 30.19 2.17
N ARG A 350 -6.08 31.27 1.75
CA ARG A 350 -5.98 31.68 0.35
C ARG A 350 -4.99 30.86 -0.48
N ALA A 351 -4.14 30.04 0.16
CA ALA A 351 -3.27 29.11 -0.53
C ALA A 351 -4.08 28.11 -1.37
N ARG A 352 -3.57 27.73 -2.53
CA ARG A 352 -4.24 26.77 -3.42
C ARG A 352 -4.22 25.37 -2.80
N GLY A 353 -5.36 24.68 -2.86
CA GLY A 353 -5.50 23.32 -2.36
C GLY A 353 -5.61 23.18 -0.84
N VAL A 354 -5.62 24.30 -0.11
CA VAL A 354 -5.95 24.33 1.32
C VAL A 354 -7.45 24.38 1.49
N PHE A 355 -7.94 23.60 2.46
CA PHE A 355 -9.34 23.57 2.84
C PHE A 355 -9.51 23.93 4.30
N THR A 356 -10.54 24.69 4.62
CA THR A 356 -10.90 25.04 5.99
C THR A 356 -12.42 24.99 6.16
N ILE A 357 -12.91 24.93 7.39
CA ILE A 357 -14.34 25.11 7.65
C ILE A 357 -14.75 26.60 7.71
N GLY A 358 -13.80 27.52 7.48
CA GLY A 358 -14.02 28.96 7.36
C GLY A 358 -14.03 29.75 8.67
N GLY A 359 -13.86 29.07 9.81
CA GLY A 359 -13.87 29.67 11.15
C GLY A 359 -13.44 28.69 12.23
N GLU A 360 -13.82 28.96 13.48
CA GLU A 360 -13.48 28.10 14.62
C GLU A 360 -14.35 26.83 14.65
N SER A 361 -13.73 25.68 14.91
CA SER A 361 -14.34 24.35 14.83
C SER A 361 -14.95 23.86 16.14
N HIS A 362 -15.36 24.76 17.04
CA HIS A 362 -15.90 24.40 18.36
C HIS A 362 -16.97 23.31 18.24
N GLU A 363 -17.98 23.48 17.38
CA GLU A 363 -19.03 22.48 17.21
C GLU A 363 -18.54 21.12 16.69
N VAL A 364 -17.45 21.08 15.91
CA VAL A 364 -16.92 19.81 15.38
C VAL A 364 -16.36 18.96 16.52
N PHE A 365 -15.70 19.58 17.49
CA PHE A 365 -15.18 18.89 18.68
C PHE A 365 -16.29 18.66 19.71
N GLU A 366 -17.00 19.71 20.12
CA GLU A 366 -17.92 19.70 21.26
C GLU A 366 -19.23 18.91 21.02
N ARG A 367 -19.57 18.58 19.77
CA ARG A 367 -20.68 17.65 19.47
C ARG A 367 -20.37 16.19 19.81
N ASN A 368 -19.10 15.86 20.06
CA ASN A 368 -18.71 14.59 20.64
C ASN A 368 -18.79 14.75 22.16
N PRO A 369 -19.77 14.14 22.85
CA PRO A 369 -19.93 14.30 24.29
C PRO A 369 -18.65 13.96 25.06
N GLU A 370 -17.88 12.99 24.57
CA GLU A 370 -16.62 12.51 25.15
C GLU A 370 -15.52 13.58 25.14
N LEU A 371 -15.59 14.55 24.23
CA LEU A 371 -14.61 15.64 24.10
C LEU A 371 -15.04 16.92 24.82
N HIS A 372 -16.30 16.97 25.26
CA HIS A 372 -16.86 18.14 25.93
C HIS A 372 -16.40 18.18 27.40
N PRO A 373 -16.02 19.36 27.95
CA PRO A 373 -15.50 19.46 29.31
C PRO A 373 -16.47 18.93 30.38
N SER A 374 -17.79 18.93 30.13
CA SER A 374 -18.76 18.36 31.07
C SER A 374 -18.61 16.85 31.29
N HIS A 375 -18.09 16.11 30.30
CA HIS A 375 -17.78 14.68 30.44
C HIS A 375 -16.56 14.45 31.32
N HIS A 376 -15.71 15.48 31.44
CA HIS A 376 -14.52 15.52 32.28
C HIS A 376 -14.74 16.36 33.54
N HIS A 377 -15.98 16.33 34.06
CA HIS A 377 -16.38 17.05 35.28
C HIS A 377 -16.04 18.55 35.29
N TRP A 378 -16.03 19.19 34.12
CA TRP A 378 -15.65 20.60 33.95
C TRP A 378 -14.22 20.93 34.41
N HIS A 379 -13.32 19.95 34.46
CA HIS A 379 -11.94 20.16 34.92
C HIS A 379 -11.16 21.13 34.02
N SER A 380 -11.19 20.95 32.70
CA SER A 380 -10.59 21.87 31.72
C SER A 380 -10.97 21.52 30.27
N ASN A 381 -10.42 22.25 29.30
CA ASN A 381 -10.45 21.87 27.88
C ASN A 381 -9.27 21.01 27.41
N VAL A 382 -8.40 20.56 28.32
CA VAL A 382 -7.31 19.65 28.01
C VAL A 382 -7.86 18.32 27.50
N LEU A 383 -7.28 17.83 26.40
CA LEU A 383 -7.46 16.46 25.91
C LEU A 383 -6.09 15.84 25.68
N THR A 384 -5.93 14.61 26.13
CA THR A 384 -4.71 13.81 26.03
C THR A 384 -4.74 12.89 24.81
N ALA A 385 -3.64 12.22 24.50
CA ALA A 385 -3.60 11.21 23.45
C ALA A 385 -4.62 10.07 23.68
N GLN A 386 -4.92 9.72 24.93
CA GLN A 386 -5.87 8.64 25.26
C GLN A 386 -7.31 8.97 24.85
N ASP A 387 -7.65 10.26 24.78
CA ASP A 387 -8.98 10.72 24.36
C ASP A 387 -9.18 10.55 22.83
N ALA A 388 -8.09 10.35 22.07
CA ALA A 388 -8.10 10.20 20.61
C ALA A 388 -8.36 8.76 20.14
N THR A 389 -9.45 8.15 20.59
CA THR A 389 -9.84 6.81 20.12
C THR A 389 -10.03 6.76 18.60
N SER A 390 -9.81 5.60 17.97
CA SER A 390 -9.98 5.42 16.51
C SER A 390 -11.37 5.83 16.02
N ALA A 391 -12.41 5.63 16.84
CA ALA A 391 -13.77 6.07 16.54
C ALA A 391 -13.89 7.60 16.51
N ILE A 392 -13.34 8.29 17.52
CA ILE A 392 -13.33 9.77 17.59
C ILE A 392 -12.52 10.35 16.42
N ALA A 393 -11.33 9.81 16.16
CA ALA A 393 -10.47 10.26 15.06
C ALA A 393 -11.15 10.10 13.69
N THR A 394 -11.89 9.00 13.49
CA THR A 394 -12.68 8.77 12.27
C THR A 394 -13.84 9.77 12.15
N ARG A 395 -14.63 9.97 13.22
CA ARG A 395 -15.73 10.96 13.22
C ARG A 395 -15.23 12.37 12.92
N LEU A 396 -14.09 12.76 13.50
CA LEU A 396 -13.47 14.07 13.23
C LEU A 396 -12.98 14.17 11.78
N ASP A 397 -12.28 13.16 11.27
CA ASP A 397 -11.81 13.10 9.87
C ASP A 397 -12.98 13.28 8.88
N GLU A 398 -14.06 12.52 9.06
CA GLU A 398 -15.27 12.60 8.23
C GLU A 398 -15.96 13.97 8.35
N THR A 399 -16.14 14.47 9.57
CA THR A 399 -16.83 15.74 9.83
C THR A 399 -16.07 16.92 9.25
N PHE A 400 -14.75 16.97 9.46
CA PHE A 400 -13.91 18.01 8.87
C PHE A 400 -13.94 17.93 7.34
N ALA A 401 -13.79 16.73 6.79
CA ALA A 401 -13.73 16.55 5.35
C ALA A 401 -15.08 16.83 4.66
N ALA A 402 -16.22 16.70 5.36
CA ALA A 402 -17.54 17.08 4.87
C ALA A 402 -17.80 18.61 4.92
N ARG A 403 -17.30 19.28 5.96
CA ARG A 403 -17.50 20.73 6.16
C ARG A 403 -16.44 21.60 5.49
N ALA A 404 -15.31 21.01 5.12
CA ALA A 404 -14.19 21.66 4.44
C ALA A 404 -14.62 22.39 3.16
N ARG A 405 -14.09 23.60 2.96
CA ARG A 405 -14.22 24.43 1.76
C ARG A 405 -12.85 25.00 1.39
N ASP A 406 -12.58 25.09 0.09
CA ASP A 406 -11.37 25.76 -0.41
C ASP A 406 -11.52 27.29 -0.38
N ARG A 407 -10.47 27.99 -0.82
CA ARG A 407 -10.43 29.46 -0.94
C ARG A 407 -11.51 30.08 -1.82
N ASP A 408 -12.12 29.30 -2.73
CA ASP A 408 -13.19 29.75 -3.63
C ASP A 408 -14.58 29.30 -3.11
N GLY A 409 -14.64 28.75 -1.88
CA GLY A 409 -15.87 28.30 -1.24
C GLY A 409 -16.39 26.95 -1.72
N ARG A 410 -15.58 26.17 -2.44
CA ARG A 410 -15.99 24.88 -3.03
C ARG A 410 -15.73 23.72 -2.07
N PRO A 411 -16.63 22.72 -1.96
CA PRO A 411 -16.37 21.51 -1.20
C PRO A 411 -15.29 20.65 -1.89
N PRO A 412 -14.59 19.79 -1.13
CA PRO A 412 -13.65 18.86 -1.71
C PRO A 412 -14.35 17.82 -2.59
N ILE A 413 -13.72 17.48 -3.71
CA ILE A 413 -14.29 16.59 -4.73
C ILE A 413 -13.79 15.16 -4.49
N GLY A 414 -14.73 14.21 -4.40
CA GLY A 414 -14.43 12.78 -4.26
C GLY A 414 -13.74 12.39 -2.94
N ARG A 415 -12.99 11.27 -2.97
CA ARG A 415 -12.23 10.75 -1.82
C ARG A 415 -10.76 11.17 -1.81
N ALA A 416 -10.40 12.21 -2.58
CA ALA A 416 -9.04 12.70 -2.63
C ALA A 416 -8.56 13.16 -1.23
N PRO A 417 -7.28 12.93 -0.88
CA PRO A 417 -6.68 13.48 0.33
C PRO A 417 -6.85 15.00 0.41
N LEU A 418 -7.18 15.49 1.60
CA LEU A 418 -7.49 16.89 1.86
C LEU A 418 -6.48 17.52 2.81
N ARG A 419 -5.90 18.65 2.41
CA ARG A 419 -5.10 19.50 3.29
C ARG A 419 -6.01 20.40 4.11
N LEU A 420 -6.37 19.95 5.32
CA LEU A 420 -7.14 20.78 6.24
C LEU A 420 -6.25 21.87 6.85
N LEU A 421 -6.74 23.10 6.94
CA LEU A 421 -6.23 24.17 7.78
C LEU A 421 -7.30 24.50 8.82
N GLU A 422 -6.96 24.23 10.08
CA GLU A 422 -7.86 24.30 11.21
C GLU A 422 -7.30 25.26 12.26
N LYS A 423 -8.20 26.05 12.85
CA LYS A 423 -7.90 26.84 14.04
C LYS A 423 -9.09 26.83 14.97
N THR A 424 -8.86 26.39 16.19
CA THR A 424 -9.79 26.57 17.32
C THR A 424 -8.98 26.94 18.56
N PRO A 425 -9.31 28.01 19.32
CA PRO A 425 -8.52 28.43 20.47
C PRO A 425 -8.25 27.32 21.51
N LYS A 426 -9.23 26.42 21.72
CA LYS A 426 -9.10 25.28 22.64
C LYS A 426 -8.00 24.29 22.23
N ASN A 427 -7.59 24.28 20.96
CA ASN A 427 -6.54 23.38 20.48
C ASN A 427 -5.16 23.71 21.06
N ALA A 428 -5.00 24.88 21.67
CA ALA A 428 -3.84 25.18 22.51
C ALA A 428 -3.67 24.21 23.70
N LEU A 429 -4.76 23.55 24.13
CA LEU A 429 -4.75 22.53 25.20
C LEU A 429 -4.97 21.10 24.68
N ARG A 430 -4.95 20.88 23.36
CA ARG A 430 -5.32 19.59 22.75
C ARG A 430 -4.26 19.07 21.79
N VAL A 431 -3.03 19.58 21.88
CA VAL A 431 -1.93 19.18 20.98
C VAL A 431 -1.67 17.66 21.02
N PRO A 432 -1.58 17.00 22.20
CA PRO A 432 -1.36 15.54 22.26
C PRO A 432 -2.53 14.76 21.66
N PHE A 433 -3.77 15.17 21.95
CA PHE A 433 -4.97 14.60 21.36
C PHE A 433 -4.98 14.72 19.83
N LEU A 434 -4.66 15.89 19.29
CA LEU A 434 -4.65 16.12 17.84
C LEU A 434 -3.49 15.39 17.14
N ALA A 435 -2.35 15.26 17.80
CA ALA A 435 -1.20 14.53 17.28
C ALA A 435 -1.47 13.02 17.21
N GLU A 436 -2.17 12.45 18.19
CA GLU A 436 -2.63 11.06 18.17
C GLU A 436 -3.78 10.88 17.18
N ALA A 437 -4.78 11.77 17.23
CA ALA A 437 -5.90 11.73 16.32
C ALA A 437 -5.46 11.90 14.87
N PHE A 438 -4.42 12.68 14.56
CA PHE A 438 -3.87 12.90 13.22
C PHE A 438 -2.34 12.76 13.24
N PRO A 439 -1.80 11.52 13.11
CA PRO A 439 -0.36 11.24 13.25
C PRO A 439 0.54 11.93 12.23
N ASP A 440 -0.02 12.41 11.12
CA ASP A 440 0.66 13.18 10.09
C ASP A 440 0.37 14.69 10.19
N GLY A 441 -0.44 15.14 11.15
CA GLY A 441 -0.83 16.54 11.34
C GLY A 441 0.31 17.42 11.86
N VAL A 442 0.32 18.69 11.45
CA VAL A 442 1.37 19.68 11.76
C VAL A 442 0.80 20.89 12.49
N PHE A 443 1.62 21.50 13.34
CA PHE A 443 1.19 22.58 14.22
C PHE A 443 1.92 23.90 13.90
N VAL A 444 1.17 24.99 13.80
CA VAL A 444 1.73 26.34 13.64
C VAL A 444 1.46 27.12 14.91
N TYR A 445 2.51 27.37 15.69
CA TYR A 445 2.45 28.21 16.86
C TYR A 445 2.47 29.69 16.46
N LEU A 446 1.39 30.42 16.72
CA LEU A 446 1.36 31.87 16.53
C LEU A 446 1.75 32.58 17.84
N HIS A 447 2.95 33.17 17.84
CA HIS A 447 3.45 33.98 18.94
C HIS A 447 2.98 35.43 18.82
N ARG A 448 2.49 36.01 19.93
CA ARG A 448 2.20 37.44 20.06
C ARG A 448 2.66 37.90 21.44
N PRO A 449 3.36 39.05 21.57
CA PRO A 449 3.89 39.52 22.84
C PRO A 449 2.87 39.49 23.98
N ALA A 450 3.28 38.97 25.14
CA ALA A 450 2.39 38.67 26.26
C ALA A 450 1.55 39.88 26.70
N ARG A 451 2.14 41.07 26.80
CA ARG A 451 1.43 42.31 27.17
C ARG A 451 0.29 42.63 26.21
N GLN A 452 0.49 42.47 24.91
CA GLN A 452 -0.55 42.72 23.91
C GLN A 452 -1.66 41.66 23.97
N THR A 453 -1.29 40.40 24.15
CA THR A 453 -2.25 39.28 24.19
C THR A 453 -3.11 39.35 25.44
N ILE A 454 -2.51 39.52 26.62
CA ILE A 454 -3.22 39.63 27.91
C ILE A 454 -4.10 40.87 27.94
N SER A 455 -3.62 42.02 27.46
CA SER A 455 -4.47 43.24 27.35
C SER A 455 -5.72 43.00 26.51
N SER A 456 -5.59 42.30 25.38
CA SER A 456 -6.71 41.92 24.52
C SER A 456 -7.65 40.90 25.19
N MET A 457 -7.11 40.00 26.05
CA MET A 457 -7.91 39.08 26.86
C MET A 457 -8.69 39.81 27.95
N ILE A 458 -8.10 40.81 28.62
CA ILE A 458 -8.79 41.66 29.60
C ILE A 458 -9.97 42.37 28.95
N ASP A 459 -9.76 42.99 27.78
CA ASP A 459 -10.82 43.65 27.02
C ASP A 459 -11.91 42.65 26.59
N ALA A 460 -11.52 41.43 26.20
CA ALA A 460 -12.46 40.37 25.84
C ALA A 460 -13.35 39.94 27.03
N TRP A 461 -12.76 39.77 28.22
CA TRP A 461 -13.49 39.51 29.47
C TRP A 461 -14.47 40.65 29.81
N LYS A 462 -13.99 41.90 29.79
CA LYS A 462 -14.81 43.10 30.07
C LYS A 462 -15.96 43.28 29.08
N SER A 463 -15.76 42.90 27.81
CA SER A 463 -16.75 43.11 26.75
C SER A 463 -17.99 42.21 26.84
N GLY A 464 -17.88 41.04 27.48
CA GLY A 464 -18.92 40.01 27.48
C GLY A 464 -19.20 39.37 26.11
N ARG A 465 -18.39 39.62 25.07
CA ARG A 465 -18.63 39.12 23.70
C ARG A 465 -18.03 37.74 23.41
N PHE A 466 -17.06 37.26 24.21
CA PHE A 466 -16.29 36.04 23.96
C PHE A 466 -16.65 34.89 24.92
N VAL A 467 -17.92 34.83 25.30
CA VAL A 467 -18.45 33.82 26.22
C VAL A 467 -18.36 32.43 25.57
N THR A 468 -17.66 31.52 26.24
CA THR A 468 -17.52 30.12 25.82
C THR A 468 -18.40 29.19 26.67
N TYR A 469 -18.50 29.45 27.97
CA TYR A 469 -19.41 28.71 28.86
C TYR A 469 -20.33 29.68 29.59
N PRO A 470 -21.56 29.89 29.07
CA PRO A 470 -22.54 30.79 29.67
C PRO A 470 -22.94 30.39 31.10
N ARG A 471 -22.87 29.09 31.41
CA ARG A 471 -23.19 28.51 32.72
C ARG A 471 -22.14 27.47 33.08
N LEU A 472 -20.99 27.94 33.56
CA LEU A 472 -19.94 27.07 34.11
C LEU A 472 -20.28 26.72 35.57
N PRO A 473 -20.52 25.45 35.92
CA PRO A 473 -20.87 25.07 37.28
C PRO A 473 -19.79 25.50 38.28
N GLY A 474 -20.15 26.23 39.34
CA GLY A 474 -19.22 26.64 40.39
C GLY A 474 -18.47 27.96 40.17
N TRP A 475 -18.61 28.63 39.02
CA TRP A 475 -17.92 29.89 38.72
C TRP A 475 -18.63 31.17 39.21
N GLY A 476 -19.96 31.18 39.25
CA GLY A 476 -20.76 32.35 39.65
C GLY A 476 -21.61 32.94 38.52
N ASP A 477 -22.15 34.14 38.74
CA ASP A 477 -23.19 34.75 37.89
C ASP A 477 -22.66 35.34 36.57
N THR A 478 -21.36 35.60 36.47
CA THR A 478 -20.73 36.10 35.24
C THR A 478 -20.34 34.95 34.31
N PRO A 479 -20.66 35.01 33.01
CA PRO A 479 -20.27 33.97 32.06
C PRO A 479 -18.74 33.79 31.92
N TRP A 480 -18.29 32.55 31.71
CA TRP A 480 -16.88 32.26 31.43
C TRP A 480 -16.49 32.61 29.98
N SER A 481 -15.39 33.34 29.83
CA SER A 481 -14.85 33.78 28.54
C SER A 481 -13.66 32.92 28.10
N MET A 482 -13.60 32.62 26.79
CA MET A 482 -12.52 31.85 26.14
C MET A 482 -12.37 30.40 26.69
N LEU A 483 -11.21 29.77 26.50
CA LEU A 483 -11.00 28.36 26.85
C LEU A 483 -10.88 28.12 28.36
N LEU A 484 -11.26 26.92 28.83
CA LEU A 484 -11.20 26.52 30.22
C LEU A 484 -9.85 25.85 30.52
N VAL A 485 -9.07 26.41 31.44
CA VAL A 485 -7.75 25.88 31.84
C VAL A 485 -7.85 25.02 33.11
N PRO A 486 -6.93 24.07 33.34
CA PRO A 486 -6.89 23.33 34.60
C PRO A 486 -6.76 24.26 35.82
N GLY A 487 -7.49 23.94 36.89
CA GLY A 487 -7.45 24.69 38.15
C GLY A 487 -8.13 26.06 38.11
N TRP A 488 -9.03 26.30 37.14
CA TRP A 488 -9.78 27.53 36.99
C TRP A 488 -10.65 27.87 38.20
N GLU A 489 -11.00 26.88 39.04
CA GLU A 489 -11.77 27.04 40.25
C GLU A 489 -11.10 28.00 41.24
N HIS A 490 -9.76 28.06 41.22
CA HIS A 490 -8.96 29.00 42.02
C HIS A 490 -9.07 30.45 41.54
N PHE A 491 -9.70 30.70 40.39
CA PHE A 491 -9.84 32.04 39.84
C PHE A 491 -11.11 32.73 40.35
N LEU A 492 -11.93 32.03 41.13
CA LEU A 492 -13.20 32.52 41.65
C LEU A 492 -12.99 33.80 42.48
N GLY A 493 -13.66 34.88 42.08
CA GLY A 493 -13.58 36.18 42.76
C GLY A 493 -12.35 37.03 42.41
N LEU A 494 -11.44 36.55 41.56
CA LEU A 494 -10.31 37.34 41.07
C LEU A 494 -10.77 38.42 40.07
N GLN A 495 -9.97 39.48 39.94
CA GLN A 495 -10.19 40.54 38.97
C GLN A 495 -9.83 40.07 37.55
N TYR A 496 -10.45 40.67 36.52
CA TYR A 496 -10.28 40.22 35.13
C TYR A 496 -8.84 40.26 34.61
N ASP A 497 -8.01 41.18 35.11
CA ASP A 497 -6.57 41.22 34.82
C ASP A 497 -5.84 40.00 35.36
N GLU A 498 -6.11 39.60 36.59
CA GLU A 498 -5.53 38.39 37.18
C GLU A 498 -6.06 37.10 36.54
N VAL A 499 -7.36 37.04 36.25
CA VAL A 499 -7.98 35.92 35.52
C VAL A 499 -7.35 35.77 34.13
N ALA A 500 -7.23 36.86 33.37
CA ALA A 500 -6.65 36.85 32.03
C ALA A 500 -5.16 36.46 32.05
N ALA A 501 -4.39 36.97 33.01
CA ALA A 501 -2.98 36.64 33.17
C ALA A 501 -2.75 35.17 33.49
N ARG A 502 -3.48 34.61 34.48
CA ARG A 502 -3.38 33.19 34.86
C ARG A 502 -3.84 32.27 33.74
N GLN A 503 -4.98 32.59 33.10
CA GLN A 503 -5.49 31.83 31.95
C GLN A 503 -4.47 31.83 30.80
N TRP A 504 -3.81 32.96 30.52
CA TRP A 504 -2.79 33.06 29.50
C TRP A 504 -1.53 32.25 29.84
N ALA A 505 -1.01 32.37 31.08
CA ALA A 505 0.18 31.64 31.53
C ALA A 505 -0.05 30.12 31.47
N THR A 506 -1.14 29.63 32.09
CA THR A 506 -1.47 28.19 32.09
C THR A 506 -1.65 27.64 30.67
N THR A 507 -2.31 28.40 29.78
CA THR A 507 -2.46 27.98 28.38
C THR A 507 -1.11 27.91 27.67
N THR A 508 -0.25 28.91 27.87
CA THR A 508 1.05 29.00 27.21
C THR A 508 1.99 27.91 27.70
N ASP A 509 2.02 27.64 29.00
CA ASP A 509 2.92 26.65 29.58
C ASP A 509 2.57 25.22 29.15
N ILE A 510 1.27 24.89 29.11
CA ILE A 510 0.77 23.62 28.58
C ILE A 510 1.08 23.52 27.08
N LEU A 511 0.69 24.53 26.29
CA LEU A 511 0.91 24.53 24.85
C LEU A 511 2.39 24.34 24.48
N LEU A 512 3.28 25.12 25.07
CA LEU A 512 4.72 25.02 24.80
C LEU A 512 5.30 23.73 25.36
N GLY A 513 4.75 23.21 26.46
CA GLY A 513 5.10 21.90 27.01
C GLY A 513 4.79 20.79 26.01
N ASP A 514 3.56 20.77 25.48
CA ASP A 514 3.08 19.77 24.55
C ASP A 514 3.79 19.86 23.18
N LEU A 515 4.01 21.08 22.67
CA LEU A 515 4.76 21.28 21.42
C LEU A 515 6.21 20.79 21.54
N ALA A 516 6.86 21.00 22.69
CA ALA A 516 8.22 20.52 22.92
C ALA A 516 8.33 18.99 22.99
N GLN A 517 7.21 18.27 23.20
CA GLN A 517 7.18 16.80 23.13
C GLN A 517 7.02 16.29 21.70
N LEU A 518 6.62 17.14 20.74
CA LEU A 518 6.50 16.75 19.35
C LEU A 518 7.89 16.78 18.66
N PRO A 519 8.11 15.90 17.67
CA PRO A 519 9.26 16.02 16.78
C PRO A 519 9.37 17.42 16.15
N GLU A 520 10.60 17.92 15.99
CA GLU A 520 10.85 19.26 15.42
C GLU A 520 10.33 19.43 13.98
N ASP A 521 10.10 18.33 13.26
CA ASP A 521 9.51 18.30 11.92
C ASP A 521 7.97 18.30 11.92
N ARG A 522 7.34 18.47 13.09
CA ARG A 522 5.87 18.48 13.25
C ARG A 522 5.30 19.84 13.61
N TRP A 523 6.13 20.84 13.91
CA TRP A 523 5.64 22.18 14.25
C TRP A 523 6.64 23.29 13.98
N CYS A 524 6.15 24.53 13.85
CA CYS A 524 6.97 25.73 13.74
C CYS A 524 6.29 26.92 14.44
N ALA A 525 7.02 28.02 14.60
CA ALA A 525 6.51 29.26 15.19
C ALA A 525 6.52 30.42 14.19
N VAL A 526 5.55 31.33 14.34
CA VAL A 526 5.43 32.57 13.55
C VAL A 526 5.09 33.72 14.49
N GLY A 527 5.75 34.86 14.32
CA GLY A 527 5.47 36.08 15.07
C GLY A 527 4.31 36.89 14.46
N TYR A 528 3.35 37.29 15.27
CA TYR A 528 2.21 38.12 14.87
C TYR A 528 2.64 39.49 14.34
N GLU A 529 3.65 40.11 14.96
CA GLU A 529 4.16 41.43 14.52
C GLU A 529 4.85 41.34 13.17
N ALA A 530 5.63 40.28 12.93
CA ALA A 530 6.22 40.00 11.63
C ALA A 530 5.14 39.79 10.56
N LEU A 531 4.07 39.06 10.87
CA LEU A 531 2.93 38.86 9.98
C LEU A 531 2.23 40.17 9.60
N LEU A 532 2.13 41.14 10.52
CA LEU A 532 1.54 42.45 10.22
C LEU A 532 2.47 43.34 9.41
N ALA A 533 3.78 43.32 9.72
CA ALA A 533 4.79 44.15 9.07
C ALA A 533 5.02 43.74 7.62
N ASP A 534 5.12 42.43 7.36
CA ASP A 534 5.38 41.89 6.03
C ASP A 534 4.56 40.58 5.78
N PRO A 535 3.25 40.72 5.54
CA PRO A 535 2.36 39.57 5.46
C PRO A 535 2.69 38.62 4.31
N ASN A 536 3.09 39.16 3.15
CA ASN A 536 3.35 38.31 1.99
C ASN A 536 4.60 37.46 2.19
N THR A 537 5.70 38.04 2.68
CA THR A 537 6.94 37.29 2.93
C THR A 537 6.77 36.25 4.04
N VAL A 538 6.09 36.60 5.13
CA VAL A 538 5.83 35.65 6.22
C VAL A 538 4.93 34.49 5.75
N LEU A 539 3.86 34.78 5.01
CA LEU A 539 2.93 33.75 4.53
C LEU A 539 3.55 32.87 3.43
N GLU A 540 4.36 33.44 2.54
CA GLU A 540 5.07 32.67 1.52
C GLU A 540 6.10 31.73 2.15
N GLY A 541 6.90 32.22 3.10
CA GLY A 541 7.84 31.38 3.84
C GLY A 541 7.15 30.28 4.66
N LEU A 542 6.01 30.60 5.28
CA LEU A 542 5.21 29.62 6.01
C LEU A 542 4.53 28.60 5.08
N ALA A 543 3.99 29.03 3.95
CA ALA A 543 3.41 28.16 2.93
C ALA A 543 4.46 27.20 2.37
N GLN A 544 5.68 27.70 2.12
CA GLN A 544 6.81 26.87 1.73
C GLN A 544 7.09 25.80 2.80
N ARG A 545 7.29 26.16 4.07
CA ARG A 545 7.52 25.17 5.15
C ARG A 545 6.40 24.15 5.27
N LEU A 546 5.16 24.56 5.06
CA LEU A 546 3.96 23.71 5.14
C LEU A 546 3.66 22.91 3.85
N GLY A 547 4.44 23.09 2.77
CA GLY A 547 4.20 22.42 1.49
C GLY A 547 2.91 22.86 0.79
N LEU A 548 2.50 24.11 1.00
CA LEU A 548 1.29 24.73 0.43
C LEU A 548 1.65 25.52 -0.83
N GLU A 549 0.76 25.54 -1.81
CA GLU A 549 0.94 26.35 -3.02
C GLU A 549 0.45 27.78 -2.80
N TRP A 550 1.39 28.73 -2.81
CA TRP A 550 1.10 30.16 -2.67
C TRP A 550 1.21 30.84 -4.05
N ASP A 551 0.08 31.17 -4.66
CA ASP A 551 -0.05 31.70 -6.02
C ASP A 551 -0.79 33.04 -6.09
N ARG A 552 -1.35 33.51 -4.97
CA ARG A 552 -2.12 34.75 -4.88
C ARG A 552 -1.62 35.62 -3.72
N PRO A 553 -0.69 36.56 -3.95
CA PRO A 553 -0.26 37.48 -2.91
C PRO A 553 -1.43 38.35 -2.43
N LEU A 554 -1.38 38.75 -1.17
CA LEU A 554 -2.41 39.56 -0.54
C LEU A 554 -2.21 41.04 -0.92
N PRO A 555 -3.27 41.72 -1.37
CA PRO A 555 -3.23 43.18 -1.52
C PRO A 555 -3.03 43.79 -0.13
N GLY A 556 -2.06 44.69 0.02
CA GLY A 556 -1.74 45.30 1.31
C GLY A 556 -2.80 46.30 1.79
N PRO A 557 -2.69 46.83 3.02
CA PRO A 557 -2.44 46.09 4.26
C PRO A 557 -3.54 45.05 4.54
N LEU A 558 -3.27 44.06 5.40
CA LEU A 558 -4.23 43.00 5.69
C LEU A 558 -5.57 43.56 6.20
N PRO A 559 -6.72 43.08 5.68
CA PRO A 559 -8.02 43.45 6.22
C PRO A 559 -8.15 42.98 7.67
N HIS A 560 -8.93 43.71 8.48
CA HIS A 560 -9.21 43.30 9.85
C HIS A 560 -9.95 41.95 9.86
N SER A 561 -9.46 41.01 10.68
CA SER A 561 -10.17 39.74 10.88
C SER A 561 -11.55 39.97 11.50
N ARG A 562 -12.48 39.06 11.22
CA ARG A 562 -13.86 39.01 11.76
C ARG A 562 -13.95 39.01 13.29
N THR A 563 -12.84 38.74 13.99
CA THR A 563 -12.76 38.62 15.46
C THR A 563 -12.00 39.78 16.13
N THR A 564 -11.64 40.79 15.35
CA THR A 564 -10.97 42.02 15.79
C THR A 564 -11.94 42.88 16.62
N LEU A 565 -11.51 43.35 17.80
CA LEU A 565 -12.31 44.25 18.65
C LEU A 565 -12.11 45.73 18.29
N ASP A 566 -10.85 46.15 18.15
CA ASP A 566 -10.44 47.45 17.64
C ASP A 566 -9.27 47.24 16.66
N ALA A 567 -9.00 48.22 15.81
CA ALA A 567 -7.90 48.18 14.85
C ALA A 567 -6.55 47.83 15.54
N PRO A 568 -5.66 47.06 14.87
CA PRO A 568 -4.34 46.73 15.41
C PRO A 568 -3.51 47.99 15.62
N ASP A 569 -3.10 48.21 16.86
CA ASP A 569 -2.19 49.29 17.27
C ASP A 569 -1.19 48.70 18.27
N PRO A 570 0.13 48.72 17.98
CA PRO A 570 1.17 48.19 18.85
C PRO A 570 1.15 48.78 20.27
N GLU A 571 0.66 50.01 20.45
CA GLU A 571 0.63 50.69 21.74
C GLU A 571 -0.73 50.53 22.45
N LYS A 572 -1.69 49.83 21.84
CA LYS A 572 -3.03 49.63 22.42
C LYS A 572 -2.98 49.03 23.83
N TRP A 573 -2.01 48.15 24.08
CA TRP A 573 -1.90 47.47 25.36
C TRP A 573 -1.69 48.45 26.53
N ARG A 574 -1.14 49.64 26.27
CA ARG A 574 -0.93 50.68 27.30
C ARG A 574 -2.21 51.16 27.96
N ARG A 575 -3.37 50.98 27.33
CA ARG A 575 -4.68 51.25 27.96
C ARG A 575 -4.92 50.43 29.22
N ASN A 576 -4.26 49.27 29.33
CA ASN A 576 -4.29 48.40 30.49
C ASN A 576 -2.89 48.28 31.16
N GLU A 577 -1.99 49.27 30.98
CA GLU A 577 -0.59 49.22 31.47
C GLU A 577 -0.52 48.97 32.98
N GLU A 578 -1.28 49.73 33.77
CA GLU A 578 -1.32 49.59 35.23
C GLU A 578 -1.80 48.19 35.66
N GLN A 579 -2.84 47.66 35.01
CA GLN A 579 -3.34 46.32 35.29
C GLN A 579 -2.30 45.24 34.95
N LEU A 580 -1.62 45.38 33.81
CA LEU A 580 -0.60 44.44 33.36
C LEU A 580 0.62 44.43 34.30
N ASP A 581 1.06 45.60 34.77
CA ASP A 581 2.20 45.68 35.68
C ASP A 581 1.94 44.99 37.02
N ARG A 582 0.70 45.06 37.53
CA ARG A 582 0.30 44.35 38.76
C ARG A 582 0.41 42.84 38.63
N VAL A 583 0.02 42.29 37.48
CA VAL A 583 -0.04 40.84 37.25
C VAL A 583 1.19 40.28 36.55
N TRP A 584 2.16 41.13 36.17
CA TRP A 584 3.32 40.71 35.39
C TRP A 584 4.13 39.59 36.06
N HIS A 585 4.24 39.63 37.40
CA HIS A 585 4.93 38.61 38.18
C HIS A 585 4.33 37.20 38.03
N LEU A 586 3.06 37.08 37.62
CA LEU A 586 2.38 35.80 37.37
C LEU A 586 2.70 35.21 35.99
N VAL A 587 3.20 36.02 35.06
CA VAL A 587 3.33 35.67 33.64
C VAL A 587 4.76 35.81 33.11
N ALA A 588 5.67 36.44 33.87
CA ALA A 588 7.00 36.78 33.42
C ALA A 588 7.80 35.56 32.94
N GLU A 589 7.70 34.42 33.63
CA GLU A 589 8.39 33.18 33.25
C GLU A 589 7.82 32.60 31.95
N SER A 590 6.50 32.43 31.87
CA SER A 590 5.83 31.93 30.66
C SER A 590 6.04 32.86 29.45
N ALA A 591 6.13 34.18 29.68
CA ALA A 591 6.45 35.18 28.66
C ALA A 591 7.88 35.05 28.15
N ALA A 592 8.87 34.96 29.04
CA ALA A 592 10.25 34.74 28.65
C ALA A 592 10.41 33.42 27.86
N ARG A 593 9.70 32.37 28.27
CA ARG A 593 9.68 31.08 27.58
C ARG A 593 9.06 31.18 26.18
N ALA A 594 7.94 31.92 26.03
CA ALA A 594 7.30 32.14 24.74
C ALA A 594 8.16 32.96 23.77
N ASP A 595 8.81 34.02 24.28
CA ASP A 595 9.74 34.85 23.51
C ASP A 595 10.97 34.02 23.07
N ALA A 596 11.50 33.16 23.95
CA ALA A 596 12.62 32.27 23.63
C ALA A 596 12.29 31.29 22.48
N VAL A 597 11.08 30.72 22.47
CA VAL A 597 10.63 29.83 21.38
C VAL A 597 10.52 30.57 20.05
N LEU A 598 10.12 31.85 20.04
CA LEU A 598 10.10 32.64 18.80
C LEU A 598 11.52 33.03 18.35
N ALA A 599 12.43 33.27 19.29
CA ALA A 599 13.81 33.63 18.99
C ALA A 599 14.60 32.46 18.39
N ASP A 600 14.31 31.23 18.82
CA ASP A 600 14.93 30.00 18.30
C ASP A 600 13.84 28.96 17.92
N PRO A 601 13.08 29.19 16.84
CA PRO A 601 11.97 28.34 16.47
C PRO A 601 12.48 27.05 15.80
N PRO A 602 11.76 25.92 15.90
CA PRO A 602 12.13 24.69 15.21
C PRO A 602 12.33 24.93 13.71
N THR A 603 13.51 24.58 13.19
CA THR A 603 13.87 24.77 11.79
C THR A 603 13.67 23.52 10.93
N ALA A 604 13.44 22.36 11.56
CA ALA A 604 13.34 21.07 10.88
C ALA A 604 11.99 20.83 10.17
N LEU A 605 10.95 21.61 10.49
CA LEU A 605 9.66 21.53 9.81
C LEU A 605 9.80 21.90 8.33
N SER A 606 9.85 20.86 7.50
CA SER A 606 9.86 20.95 6.05
C SER A 606 8.85 19.95 5.47
N LEU A 607 7.57 20.31 5.49
CA LEU A 607 6.55 19.62 4.69
C LEU A 607 6.65 19.97 3.21
N ALA A 608 7.29 21.11 2.88
CA ALA A 608 8.14 21.12 1.70
C ALA A 608 9.24 20.11 1.95
N GLY A 609 8.97 18.84 1.65
CA GLY A 609 10.07 17.96 1.36
C GLY A 609 10.88 18.56 0.20
N PRO A 610 11.83 17.78 -0.33
CA PRO A 610 12.30 17.94 -1.69
C PRO A 610 11.17 17.89 -2.74
N ASP A 611 9.89 18.17 -2.42
CA ASP A 611 8.64 17.87 -3.09
C ASP A 611 8.26 18.86 -4.20
N THR A 612 8.80 20.08 -4.24
CA THR A 612 8.89 20.87 -5.48
C THR A 612 9.92 20.26 -6.42
N GLY A 613 11.05 19.80 -5.87
CA GLY A 613 12.07 19.02 -6.58
C GLY A 613 11.65 17.59 -6.89
N ARG A 614 10.65 16.99 -6.22
CA ARG A 614 10.14 15.63 -6.39
C ARG A 614 8.87 15.67 -7.21
N ARG A 615 8.14 16.79 -7.30
CA ARG A 615 7.18 16.99 -8.38
C ARG A 615 7.91 17.35 -9.68
N GLN A 616 9.00 18.12 -9.65
CA GLN A 616 9.85 18.34 -10.82
C GLN A 616 10.75 17.14 -11.14
N ALA A 617 11.22 16.35 -10.17
CA ALA A 617 11.98 15.13 -10.40
C ALA A 617 11.09 13.89 -10.42
N VAL A 618 9.82 13.89 -10.07
CA VAL A 618 8.85 12.85 -10.47
C VAL A 618 8.17 13.28 -11.74
N ALA A 619 8.09 14.55 -12.12
CA ALA A 619 7.75 14.95 -13.49
C ALA A 619 8.95 14.82 -14.44
N ALA A 620 10.19 15.01 -13.98
CA ALA A 620 11.42 14.80 -14.76
C ALA A 620 11.90 13.37 -14.66
N ARG A 621 11.72 12.64 -13.55
CA ARG A 621 11.87 11.18 -13.52
C ARG A 621 10.64 10.48 -14.07
N ARG A 622 9.40 11.01 -14.04
CA ARG A 622 8.34 10.49 -14.94
C ARG A 622 8.63 10.92 -16.37
N ALA A 623 9.16 12.08 -16.70
CA ALA A 623 9.54 12.38 -18.08
C ALA A 623 10.76 11.55 -18.52
N GLU A 624 11.72 11.24 -17.64
CA GLU A 624 12.89 10.38 -17.90
C GLU A 624 12.55 8.90 -17.78
N GLN A 625 11.53 8.49 -17.01
CA GLN A 625 11.07 7.10 -16.86
C GLN A 625 9.91 6.81 -17.80
N GLN A 626 9.21 7.83 -18.31
CA GLN A 626 8.33 7.79 -19.47
C GLN A 626 9.18 7.93 -20.74
N ALA A 627 10.32 8.63 -20.71
CA ALA A 627 11.36 8.55 -21.75
C ALA A 627 12.17 7.24 -21.66
N ALA A 628 12.42 6.66 -20.48
CA ALA A 628 13.12 5.38 -20.33
C ALA A 628 12.18 4.18 -20.53
N VAL A 629 10.87 4.32 -20.27
CA VAL A 629 9.85 3.34 -20.70
C VAL A 629 9.52 3.51 -22.19
N HIS A 630 9.55 4.73 -22.74
CA HIS A 630 9.62 4.92 -24.20
C HIS A 630 10.96 4.41 -24.78
N ALA A 631 12.04 4.32 -24.00
CA ALA A 631 13.31 3.74 -24.44
C ALA A 631 13.36 2.20 -24.31
N ALA A 632 12.50 1.61 -23.46
CA ALA A 632 12.37 0.16 -23.22
C ALA A 632 11.30 -0.49 -24.12
N PHE A 633 10.21 0.22 -24.47
CA PHE A 633 9.30 -0.20 -25.54
C PHE A 633 9.87 0.24 -26.88
N ARG A 634 10.37 -0.70 -27.68
CA ARG A 634 10.83 -0.44 -29.04
C ARG A 634 9.86 -1.08 -30.01
N SER A 635 9.64 -0.45 -31.14
CA SER A 635 8.90 -1.06 -32.23
C SER A 635 9.57 -0.72 -33.54
N VAL A 636 9.66 -1.70 -34.43
CA VAL A 636 10.16 -1.54 -35.79
C VAL A 636 8.99 -1.69 -36.73
N HIS A 637 8.87 -0.80 -37.71
CA HIS A 637 7.78 -0.84 -38.68
C HIS A 637 8.31 -0.72 -40.10
N THR A 638 7.53 -1.20 -41.07
CA THR A 638 7.79 -0.91 -42.48
C THR A 638 7.35 0.51 -42.83
N ALA A 639 7.94 1.10 -43.87
CA ALA A 639 7.51 2.41 -44.38
C ALA A 639 6.03 2.42 -44.79
N GLY A 640 5.57 1.32 -45.41
CA GLY A 640 4.18 1.15 -45.82
C GLY A 640 3.19 1.16 -44.65
N PHE A 641 3.60 0.77 -43.44
CA PHE A 641 2.74 0.82 -42.27
C PHE A 641 2.41 2.27 -41.86
N ALA A 642 3.44 3.12 -41.78
CA ALA A 642 3.28 4.53 -41.46
C ALA A 642 2.46 5.26 -42.53
N GLU A 643 2.75 4.98 -43.81
CA GLU A 643 2.03 5.55 -44.95
C GLU A 643 0.55 5.18 -44.94
N LEU A 644 0.21 3.93 -44.60
CA LEU A 644 -1.18 3.48 -44.49
C LEU A 644 -1.94 4.29 -43.43
N LEU A 645 -1.39 4.42 -42.22
CA LEU A 645 -2.05 5.17 -41.14
C LEU A 645 -2.19 6.66 -41.51
N ALA A 646 -1.16 7.25 -42.10
CA ALA A 646 -1.16 8.64 -42.53
C ALA A 646 -2.21 8.92 -43.62
N LYS A 647 -2.28 8.07 -44.66
CA LYS A 647 -3.28 8.19 -45.74
C LYS A 647 -4.70 7.91 -45.26
N ALA A 648 -4.86 6.96 -44.35
CA ALA A 648 -6.16 6.67 -43.76
C ALA A 648 -6.63 7.78 -42.81
N GLY A 649 -5.70 8.55 -42.23
CA GLY A 649 -5.99 9.53 -41.19
C GLY A 649 -6.53 8.85 -39.92
N ARG A 650 -6.02 7.66 -39.58
CA ARG A 650 -6.55 6.82 -38.49
C ARG A 650 -5.47 6.45 -37.48
N THR A 651 -5.94 6.10 -36.29
CA THR A 651 -5.15 5.56 -35.18
C THR A 651 -5.60 4.15 -34.88
N LEU A 652 -4.67 3.28 -34.48
CA LEU A 652 -5.00 1.97 -33.94
C LEU A 652 -4.90 2.00 -32.41
N ALA A 653 -5.95 1.57 -31.73
CA ALA A 653 -5.93 1.29 -30.30
C ALA A 653 -5.66 -0.20 -30.08
N VAL A 654 -4.66 -0.54 -29.26
CA VAL A 654 -4.22 -1.92 -29.03
C VAL A 654 -4.11 -2.19 -27.54
N THR A 655 -4.63 -3.32 -27.06
CA THR A 655 -4.48 -3.73 -25.65
C THR A 655 -3.40 -4.77 -25.45
N THR A 656 -2.71 -4.68 -24.31
CA THR A 656 -1.69 -5.64 -23.90
C THR A 656 -1.98 -6.09 -22.45
N TYR A 657 -2.44 -7.33 -22.34
CA TYR A 657 -2.94 -7.89 -21.10
C TYR A 657 -1.86 -8.01 -20.01
N GLN A 658 -0.70 -8.57 -20.33
CA GLN A 658 0.39 -8.79 -19.37
C GLN A 658 1.13 -7.51 -18.98
N SER A 659 1.44 -6.65 -19.96
CA SER A 659 2.18 -5.40 -19.68
C SER A 659 1.30 -4.28 -19.14
N GLY A 660 -0.03 -4.48 -19.12
CA GLY A 660 -0.98 -3.54 -18.53
C GLY A 660 -1.03 -2.21 -19.31
N ARG A 661 -1.10 -2.28 -20.65
CA ARG A 661 -1.09 -1.08 -21.51
C ARG A 661 -2.21 -1.07 -22.55
N VAL A 662 -2.65 0.14 -22.87
CA VAL A 662 -3.37 0.48 -24.11
C VAL A 662 -2.41 1.33 -24.95
N LEU A 663 -2.14 0.92 -26.19
CA LEU A 663 -1.27 1.62 -27.12
C LEU A 663 -2.15 2.38 -28.12
N LEU A 664 -1.88 3.66 -28.33
CA LEU A 664 -2.35 4.40 -29.50
C LEU A 664 -1.23 4.45 -30.52
N VAL A 665 -1.41 3.74 -31.63
CA VAL A 665 -0.47 3.70 -32.76
C VAL A 665 -0.97 4.70 -33.80
N ARG A 666 -0.28 5.84 -33.88
CA ARG A 666 -0.68 7.06 -34.58
C ARG A 666 0.34 7.39 -35.68
N PRO A 667 -0.05 7.94 -36.83
CA PRO A 667 0.91 8.53 -37.77
C PRO A 667 1.64 9.71 -37.12
N ALA A 668 2.96 9.78 -37.30
CA ALA A 668 3.78 10.91 -36.87
C ALA A 668 3.95 11.92 -38.01
N ASP A 669 4.23 13.17 -37.67
CA ASP A 669 4.37 14.25 -38.65
C ASP A 669 5.68 14.18 -39.46
N ASP A 670 6.66 13.42 -38.97
CA ASP A 670 7.92 13.12 -39.66
C ASP A 670 7.81 11.98 -40.69
N GLY A 671 6.60 11.44 -40.89
CA GLY A 671 6.35 10.28 -41.76
C GLY A 671 6.57 8.92 -41.10
N GLY A 672 6.90 8.88 -39.80
CA GLY A 672 7.00 7.67 -39.00
C GLY A 672 5.71 7.27 -38.28
N VAL A 673 5.85 6.46 -37.23
CA VAL A 673 4.76 6.04 -36.35
C VAL A 673 5.03 6.53 -34.92
N ASN A 674 4.04 7.13 -34.31
CA ASN A 674 4.00 7.44 -32.89
C ASN A 674 3.25 6.34 -32.14
N THR A 675 3.93 5.65 -31.22
CA THR A 675 3.30 4.65 -30.34
C THR A 675 3.22 5.21 -28.93
N HIS A 676 1.99 5.51 -28.48
CA HIS A 676 1.74 6.18 -27.21
C HIS A 676 1.06 5.25 -26.21
N LEU A 677 1.62 5.16 -25.03
CA LEU A 677 1.28 4.13 -24.04
C LEU A 677 0.44 4.71 -22.90
N LYS A 678 -0.69 4.07 -22.61
CA LYS A 678 -1.58 4.36 -21.48
C LYS A 678 -1.68 3.17 -20.55
N ARG A 679 -1.80 3.38 -19.23
CA ARG A 679 -1.77 2.31 -18.23
C ARG A 679 -3.18 2.00 -17.74
N PHE A 680 -3.52 0.72 -17.80
CA PHE A 680 -4.76 0.18 -17.28
C PHE A 680 -4.50 -1.17 -16.60
N PRO A 681 -5.31 -1.55 -15.58
CA PRO A 681 -5.17 -2.86 -14.96
C PRO A 681 -5.63 -3.95 -15.94
N ARG A 682 -4.70 -4.78 -16.42
CA ARG A 682 -4.95 -5.93 -17.32
C ARG A 682 -5.98 -5.63 -18.43
N PRO A 683 -5.68 -4.69 -19.34
CA PRO A 683 -6.60 -4.32 -20.41
C PRO A 683 -6.78 -5.50 -21.38
N MET A 684 -8.03 -5.81 -21.72
CA MET A 684 -8.43 -6.95 -22.55
C MET A 684 -9.22 -6.48 -23.78
N GLY A 685 -10.51 -6.82 -23.90
CA GLY A 685 -11.34 -6.41 -25.03
C GLY A 685 -11.51 -4.88 -25.14
N LEU A 686 -11.56 -4.38 -26.37
CA LEU A 686 -11.84 -2.99 -26.73
C LEU A 686 -13.06 -2.90 -27.64
N ALA A 687 -13.86 -1.85 -27.50
CA ALA A 687 -14.87 -1.47 -28.49
C ALA A 687 -14.75 0.01 -28.81
N ALA A 688 -14.79 0.36 -30.10
CA ALA A 688 -14.85 1.74 -30.56
C ALA A 688 -16.14 1.94 -31.38
N GLY A 689 -16.90 2.99 -31.10
CA GLY A 689 -18.16 3.28 -31.80
C GLY A 689 -18.77 4.60 -31.34
N ALA A 690 -19.47 5.32 -32.22
CA ALA A 690 -20.24 6.55 -31.93
C ALA A 690 -19.52 7.60 -31.05
N GLY A 691 -18.21 7.84 -31.29
CA GLY A 691 -17.43 8.79 -30.47
C GLY A 691 -17.13 8.27 -29.07
N GLN A 692 -17.16 6.95 -28.87
CA GLN A 692 -16.84 6.30 -27.62
C GLN A 692 -15.74 5.26 -27.83
N LEU A 693 -14.90 5.13 -26.82
CA LEU A 693 -13.96 4.04 -26.66
C LEU A 693 -14.32 3.33 -25.35
N VAL A 694 -14.45 2.02 -25.39
CA VAL A 694 -14.76 1.21 -24.22
C VAL A 694 -13.67 0.17 -24.05
N LEU A 695 -13.22 0.00 -22.80
CA LEU A 695 -12.14 -0.88 -22.42
C LEU A 695 -12.59 -1.84 -21.32
N GLY A 696 -12.45 -3.14 -21.56
CA GLY A 696 -12.54 -4.17 -20.53
C GLY A 696 -11.22 -4.30 -19.77
N THR A 697 -11.28 -4.29 -18.45
CA THR A 697 -10.17 -4.57 -17.54
C THR A 697 -10.45 -5.83 -16.74
N ASP A 698 -9.55 -6.20 -15.83
CA ASP A 698 -9.72 -7.37 -14.95
C ASP A 698 -11.05 -7.42 -14.20
N GLN A 699 -11.54 -6.29 -13.69
CA GLN A 699 -12.74 -6.24 -12.85
C GLN A 699 -13.72 -5.14 -13.25
N SER A 700 -13.52 -4.47 -14.38
CA SER A 700 -14.36 -3.32 -14.77
C SER A 700 -14.43 -3.13 -16.28
N VAL A 701 -15.44 -2.37 -16.69
CA VAL A 701 -15.57 -1.82 -18.04
C VAL A 701 -15.51 -0.31 -17.95
N TRP A 702 -14.53 0.31 -18.60
CA TRP A 702 -14.33 1.75 -18.65
C TRP A 702 -14.90 2.31 -19.95
N ARG A 703 -15.68 3.37 -19.85
CA ARG A 703 -16.19 4.13 -21.00
C ARG A 703 -15.47 5.47 -21.09
N PHE A 704 -15.03 5.79 -22.28
CA PHE A 704 -14.44 7.08 -22.63
C PHE A 704 -15.25 7.70 -23.75
N ASP A 705 -15.66 8.95 -23.57
CA ASP A 705 -16.36 9.72 -24.60
C ASP A 705 -15.38 10.66 -25.27
N ASP A 706 -15.40 10.70 -26.59
CA ASP A 706 -14.59 11.60 -27.41
C ASP A 706 -15.11 13.04 -27.33
N GLN A 707 -14.19 13.97 -27.09
CA GLN A 707 -14.44 15.39 -26.91
C GLN A 707 -13.46 16.21 -27.78
N PRO A 708 -13.71 16.32 -29.10
CA PRO A 708 -12.81 17.04 -30.00
C PRO A 708 -12.58 18.51 -29.61
N ALA A 709 -13.55 19.15 -28.95
CA ALA A 709 -13.42 20.51 -28.45
C ALA A 709 -12.32 20.68 -27.38
N LEU A 710 -11.93 19.59 -26.70
CA LEU A 710 -10.81 19.58 -25.76
C LEU A 710 -9.47 19.33 -26.45
N ALA A 711 -9.46 18.69 -27.63
CA ALA A 711 -8.23 18.28 -28.30
C ALA A 711 -7.30 19.47 -28.59
N GLY A 712 -7.84 20.59 -29.09
CA GLY A 712 -7.08 21.83 -29.32
C GLY A 712 -6.63 22.57 -28.04
N ARG A 713 -7.03 22.11 -26.86
CA ARG A 713 -6.63 22.67 -25.56
C ARG A 713 -5.62 21.78 -24.83
N LEU A 714 -5.31 20.60 -25.37
CA LEU A 714 -4.33 19.70 -24.79
C LEU A 714 -2.92 20.27 -24.98
N PRO A 715 -2.04 20.16 -23.98
CA PRO A 715 -0.66 20.60 -24.09
C PRO A 715 0.15 19.65 -24.97
N GLY A 716 0.97 20.18 -25.89
CA GLY A 716 1.87 19.38 -26.70
C GLY A 716 2.29 20.09 -28.00
N PRO A 717 3.40 19.65 -28.62
CA PRO A 717 3.87 20.22 -29.88
C PRO A 717 3.03 19.80 -31.09
N THR A 718 2.39 18.63 -31.04
CA THR A 718 1.51 18.11 -32.09
C THR A 718 0.05 18.38 -31.70
N ALA A 719 -0.71 18.94 -32.62
CA ALA A 719 -2.14 19.19 -32.41
C ALA A 719 -2.91 17.87 -32.39
N HIS A 720 -3.71 17.66 -31.34
CA HIS A 720 -4.64 16.55 -31.25
C HIS A 720 -5.93 16.87 -32.00
N ASP A 721 -6.52 15.87 -32.65
CA ASP A 721 -7.80 15.98 -33.37
C ASP A 721 -8.96 15.25 -32.68
N GLY A 722 -8.66 14.48 -31.63
CA GLY A 722 -9.65 13.82 -30.76
C GLY A 722 -9.15 13.73 -29.32
N CYS A 723 -10.08 13.57 -28.37
CA CYS A 723 -9.75 13.45 -26.95
C CYS A 723 -10.77 12.57 -26.25
N TYR A 724 -10.39 11.32 -25.97
CA TYR A 724 -11.22 10.37 -25.23
C TYR A 724 -11.10 10.63 -23.73
N VAL A 725 -12.18 11.09 -23.12
CA VAL A 725 -12.27 11.47 -21.71
C VAL A 725 -13.03 10.39 -20.94
N PRO A 726 -12.56 9.96 -19.76
CA PRO A 726 -13.29 9.04 -18.89
C PRO A 726 -14.72 9.55 -18.61
N ALA A 727 -15.71 8.79 -19.02
CA ALA A 727 -17.13 9.12 -18.88
C ALA A 727 -17.84 8.25 -17.82
N GLY A 728 -17.26 7.09 -17.49
CA GLY A 728 -17.79 6.21 -16.46
C GLY A 728 -17.04 4.89 -16.37
N SER A 729 -17.28 4.16 -15.29
CA SER A 729 -16.77 2.82 -15.08
C SER A 729 -17.86 1.93 -14.51
N HIS A 730 -17.96 0.70 -15.01
CA HIS A 730 -18.88 -0.32 -14.52
C HIS A 730 -18.10 -1.47 -13.88
N THR A 731 -18.42 -1.84 -12.63
CA THR A 731 -17.74 -2.93 -11.93
C THR A 731 -18.39 -4.27 -12.26
N THR A 732 -17.64 -5.14 -12.94
CA THR A 732 -18.11 -6.47 -13.36
C THR A 732 -17.65 -7.60 -12.42
N GLY A 733 -16.59 -7.36 -11.64
CA GLY A 733 -15.78 -8.46 -11.10
C GLY A 733 -14.99 -9.17 -12.20
N ASP A 734 -14.25 -10.22 -11.84
CA ASP A 734 -13.41 -10.97 -12.78
C ASP A 734 -14.25 -11.92 -13.64
N ILE A 735 -14.76 -11.40 -14.76
CA ILE A 735 -15.55 -12.13 -15.75
C ILE A 735 -14.76 -12.49 -17.02
N SER A 736 -13.45 -12.19 -17.03
CA SER A 736 -12.57 -12.42 -18.18
C SER A 736 -13.12 -11.81 -19.49
N ILE A 737 -13.15 -10.49 -19.59
CA ILE A 737 -13.74 -9.74 -20.72
C ILE A 737 -12.89 -9.89 -21.99
N HIS A 738 -13.16 -10.89 -22.82
CA HIS A 738 -12.32 -11.17 -23.98
C HIS A 738 -12.63 -10.29 -25.19
N GLU A 739 -13.89 -9.92 -25.39
CA GLU A 739 -14.25 -9.03 -26.49
C GLU A 739 -15.44 -8.14 -26.12
N LEU A 740 -15.45 -6.94 -26.69
CA LEU A 740 -16.49 -5.95 -26.55
C LEU A 740 -16.94 -5.52 -27.94
N ALA A 741 -18.23 -5.29 -28.12
CA ALA A 741 -18.74 -4.71 -29.36
C ALA A 741 -20.03 -3.92 -29.11
N PHE A 742 -20.25 -2.88 -29.90
CA PHE A 742 -21.50 -2.15 -29.92
C PHE A 742 -22.48 -2.80 -30.89
N ALA A 743 -23.71 -3.01 -30.44
CA ALA A 743 -24.85 -3.42 -31.26
C ALA A 743 -25.93 -2.34 -31.15
N GLY A 744 -25.88 -1.35 -32.05
CA GLY A 744 -26.58 -0.09 -31.84
C GLY A 744 -25.96 0.67 -30.65
N ASP A 745 -26.79 1.12 -29.71
CA ASP A 745 -26.36 1.82 -28.50
C ASP A 745 -25.97 0.87 -27.35
N ASP A 746 -26.29 -0.42 -27.48
CA ASP A 746 -26.01 -1.42 -26.45
C ASP A 746 -24.58 -1.94 -26.57
N LEU A 747 -23.86 -1.92 -25.44
CA LEU A 747 -22.56 -2.56 -25.31
C LEU A 747 -22.73 -4.04 -24.96
N TRP A 748 -22.18 -4.90 -25.81
CA TRP A 748 -22.13 -6.35 -25.61
C TRP A 748 -20.73 -6.78 -25.17
N VAL A 749 -20.72 -7.73 -24.23
CA VAL A 749 -19.54 -8.23 -23.55
C VAL A 749 -19.47 -9.74 -23.72
N VAL A 750 -18.33 -10.24 -24.24
CA VAL A 750 -17.99 -11.65 -24.16
C VAL A 750 -17.49 -11.95 -22.75
N ASN A 751 -18.35 -12.57 -21.95
CA ASN A 751 -18.04 -13.05 -20.61
C ASN A 751 -17.53 -14.49 -20.70
N THR A 752 -16.22 -14.62 -20.89
CA THR A 752 -15.57 -15.92 -21.07
C THR A 752 -15.64 -16.77 -19.82
N ARG A 753 -15.53 -16.18 -18.63
CA ARG A 753 -15.57 -16.94 -17.38
C ARG A 753 -16.90 -17.65 -17.17
N PHE A 754 -17.99 -17.07 -17.63
CA PHE A 754 -19.34 -17.64 -17.54
C PHE A 754 -19.85 -18.23 -18.87
N SER A 755 -19.00 -18.30 -19.91
CA SER A 755 -19.34 -18.83 -21.24
C SER A 755 -20.61 -18.19 -21.84
N CYS A 756 -20.77 -16.86 -21.74
CA CYS A 756 -21.98 -16.18 -22.20
C CYS A 756 -21.69 -14.80 -22.80
N LEU A 757 -22.65 -14.32 -23.60
CA LEU A 757 -22.74 -12.91 -23.96
C LEU A 757 -23.57 -12.18 -22.91
N ALA A 758 -23.11 -11.00 -22.52
CA ALA A 758 -23.76 -10.17 -21.53
C ALA A 758 -23.84 -8.70 -21.97
N THR A 759 -24.77 -7.98 -21.37
CA THR A 759 -24.88 -6.51 -21.42
C THR A 759 -24.68 -5.93 -20.03
N LEU A 760 -24.51 -4.63 -19.90
CA LEU A 760 -24.32 -3.94 -18.63
C LEU A 760 -25.53 -3.05 -18.31
N ASP A 761 -25.88 -2.93 -17.02
CA ASP A 761 -26.90 -2.02 -16.52
C ASP A 761 -26.43 -1.34 -15.22
N GLY A 762 -27.23 -0.44 -14.63
CA GLY A 762 -26.84 0.29 -13.42
C GLY A 762 -26.97 -0.49 -12.10
N THR A 763 -27.44 -1.73 -12.11
CA THR A 763 -27.80 -2.51 -10.90
C THR A 763 -26.96 -3.77 -10.73
N HIS A 764 -26.64 -4.46 -11.83
CA HIS A 764 -25.98 -5.75 -11.83
C HIS A 764 -24.53 -5.65 -12.32
N SER A 765 -23.67 -6.56 -11.88
CA SER A 765 -22.30 -6.65 -12.41
C SER A 765 -22.28 -6.95 -13.91
N PHE A 766 -23.19 -7.80 -14.39
CA PHE A 766 -23.48 -8.02 -15.81
C PHE A 766 -24.85 -8.69 -15.94
N VAL A 767 -25.48 -8.55 -17.11
CA VAL A 767 -26.78 -9.17 -17.45
C VAL A 767 -26.56 -10.19 -18.57
N PRO A 768 -26.57 -11.50 -18.28
CA PRO A 768 -26.47 -12.53 -19.31
C PRO A 768 -27.63 -12.41 -20.30
N ARG A 769 -27.31 -12.37 -21.59
CA ARG A 769 -28.30 -12.28 -22.68
C ARG A 769 -28.37 -13.55 -23.51
N TRP A 770 -27.23 -14.22 -23.69
CA TRP A 770 -27.14 -15.39 -24.53
C TRP A 770 -26.00 -16.29 -24.08
N ARG A 771 -26.14 -17.59 -24.31
CA ARG A 771 -25.07 -18.59 -24.15
C ARG A 771 -25.27 -19.71 -25.17
N PRO A 772 -24.22 -20.45 -25.54
CA PRO A 772 -24.38 -21.62 -26.40
C PRO A 772 -25.32 -22.66 -25.76
N ARG A 773 -26.16 -23.35 -26.55
CA ARG A 773 -27.16 -24.30 -26.03
C ARG A 773 -26.55 -25.47 -25.25
N PHE A 774 -25.35 -25.88 -25.62
CA PHE A 774 -24.64 -26.96 -24.95
C PHE A 774 -24.12 -26.55 -23.57
N VAL A 775 -24.02 -25.25 -23.26
CA VAL A 775 -23.66 -24.76 -21.91
C VAL A 775 -24.89 -24.80 -21.01
N THR A 776 -24.96 -25.78 -20.12
CA THR A 776 -26.20 -26.10 -19.39
C THR A 776 -26.50 -25.15 -18.24
N GLN A 777 -25.49 -24.56 -17.60
CA GLN A 777 -25.66 -23.56 -16.50
C GLN A 777 -24.66 -22.39 -16.58
N LEU A 778 -25.05 -21.24 -16.02
CA LEU A 778 -24.13 -20.12 -15.79
C LEU A 778 -23.25 -20.46 -14.59
N ALA A 779 -21.97 -20.69 -14.84
CA ALA A 779 -20.99 -21.02 -13.81
C ALA A 779 -19.65 -20.37 -14.16
N ALA A 780 -18.95 -19.86 -13.15
CA ALA A 780 -17.67 -19.16 -13.28
C ALA A 780 -16.49 -20.11 -13.57
N GLU A 781 -16.64 -20.95 -14.60
CA GLU A 781 -15.83 -22.15 -14.86
C GLU A 781 -15.16 -22.17 -16.22
N ASP A 782 -15.41 -21.18 -17.08
CA ASP A 782 -14.81 -21.06 -18.41
C ASP A 782 -14.97 -22.37 -19.20
N ARG A 783 -16.23 -22.76 -19.45
CA ARG A 783 -16.56 -24.12 -19.90
C ARG A 783 -16.19 -24.38 -21.35
N CYS A 784 -16.39 -23.39 -22.23
CA CYS A 784 -16.14 -23.50 -23.67
C CYS A 784 -15.15 -22.44 -24.18
N HIS A 785 -14.74 -21.52 -23.30
CA HIS A 785 -13.95 -20.34 -23.63
C HIS A 785 -14.53 -19.55 -24.79
N LEU A 786 -15.72 -18.99 -24.56
CA LEU A 786 -16.33 -18.04 -25.48
C LEU A 786 -15.40 -16.82 -25.59
N ASN A 787 -15.01 -16.47 -26.81
CA ASN A 787 -13.80 -15.68 -27.01
C ASN A 787 -14.03 -14.41 -27.81
N GLY A 788 -14.72 -14.50 -28.94
CA GLY A 788 -14.94 -13.36 -29.82
C GLY A 788 -16.40 -13.16 -30.24
N LEU A 789 -16.69 -11.95 -30.74
CA LEU A 789 -18.03 -11.51 -31.13
C LEU A 789 -18.00 -10.65 -32.40
N ALA A 790 -18.84 -11.01 -33.38
CA ALA A 790 -19.09 -10.24 -34.59
C ALA A 790 -20.52 -9.67 -34.59
N ILE A 791 -20.62 -8.43 -35.04
CA ILE A 791 -21.87 -7.70 -35.21
C ILE A 791 -22.23 -7.69 -36.70
N VAL A 792 -23.47 -8.05 -37.03
CA VAL A 792 -24.04 -7.97 -38.39
C VAL A 792 -25.35 -7.19 -38.28
N ASP A 793 -25.54 -6.20 -39.16
CA ASP A 793 -26.74 -5.35 -39.18
C ASP A 793 -27.11 -4.78 -37.79
N GLY A 794 -26.09 -4.38 -37.03
CA GLY A 794 -26.25 -3.79 -35.69
C GLY A 794 -26.65 -4.78 -34.60
N ARG A 795 -26.51 -6.09 -34.80
CA ARG A 795 -26.85 -7.13 -33.82
C ARG A 795 -25.72 -8.14 -33.60
N PRO A 796 -25.57 -8.70 -32.38
CA PRO A 796 -24.71 -9.86 -32.15
C PRO A 796 -25.12 -11.02 -33.05
N LYS A 797 -24.23 -11.47 -33.94
CA LYS A 797 -24.58 -12.48 -34.94
C LYS A 797 -23.67 -13.70 -34.91
N TYR A 798 -22.36 -13.53 -34.81
CA TYR A 798 -21.44 -14.67 -34.75
C TYR A 798 -20.52 -14.57 -33.53
N VAL A 799 -20.24 -15.70 -32.89
CA VAL A 799 -19.28 -15.80 -31.80
C VAL A 799 -18.29 -16.92 -32.05
N THR A 800 -17.08 -16.79 -31.50
CA THR A 800 -16.11 -17.89 -31.49
C THR A 800 -16.02 -18.51 -30.10
N ALA A 801 -15.84 -19.83 -30.05
CA ALA A 801 -15.51 -20.57 -28.84
C ALA A 801 -14.35 -21.54 -29.14
N LEU A 802 -13.56 -21.89 -28.13
CA LEU A 802 -12.40 -22.76 -28.34
C LEU A 802 -12.77 -24.25 -28.37
N ALA A 803 -13.91 -24.64 -27.79
CA ALA A 803 -14.43 -26.01 -27.88
C ALA A 803 -15.93 -26.09 -27.57
N MET A 804 -16.59 -27.15 -28.04
CA MET A 804 -18.00 -27.44 -27.75
C MET A 804 -18.15 -28.22 -26.44
N THR A 805 -17.73 -27.62 -25.31
CA THR A 805 -17.66 -28.29 -24.01
C THR A 805 -18.51 -27.61 -22.94
N ASP A 806 -19.05 -28.41 -22.01
CA ASP A 806 -19.85 -27.95 -20.86
C ASP A 806 -19.24 -28.37 -19.50
N THR A 807 -17.96 -28.69 -19.50
CA THR A 807 -17.19 -29.01 -18.29
C THR A 807 -16.25 -27.86 -17.96
N ARG A 808 -15.92 -27.68 -16.68
CA ARG A 808 -14.96 -26.66 -16.23
C ARG A 808 -13.69 -26.76 -17.08
N GLN A 809 -13.38 -25.71 -17.82
CA GLN A 809 -12.15 -25.60 -18.61
C GLN A 809 -11.95 -26.71 -19.66
N GLY A 810 -13.03 -27.38 -20.11
CA GLY A 810 -12.97 -28.54 -21.02
C GLY A 810 -12.23 -28.27 -22.32
N TRP A 811 -12.33 -27.04 -22.82
CA TRP A 811 -11.65 -26.57 -24.04
C TRP A 811 -10.13 -26.76 -24.06
N ARG A 812 -9.46 -26.90 -22.91
CA ARG A 812 -8.00 -27.10 -22.87
C ARG A 812 -7.56 -28.39 -23.55
N ALA A 813 -8.39 -29.43 -23.48
CA ALA A 813 -8.12 -30.72 -24.14
C ALA A 813 -8.35 -30.66 -25.66
N GLU A 814 -9.21 -29.74 -26.12
CA GLU A 814 -9.65 -29.62 -27.51
C GLU A 814 -9.11 -28.34 -28.19
N LYS A 815 -8.05 -27.73 -27.64
CA LYS A 815 -7.47 -26.49 -28.15
C LYS A 815 -6.99 -26.57 -29.62
N VAL A 816 -6.71 -27.78 -30.12
CA VAL A 816 -6.38 -28.03 -31.53
C VAL A 816 -7.59 -28.64 -32.23
N GLY A 817 -8.13 -27.93 -33.22
CA GLY A 817 -9.27 -28.37 -34.03
C GLY A 817 -10.64 -28.38 -33.34
N GLY A 818 -10.75 -28.11 -32.03
CA GLY A 818 -12.05 -28.06 -31.34
C GLY A 818 -12.82 -26.75 -31.51
N GLY A 819 -12.17 -25.71 -32.02
CA GLY A 819 -12.71 -24.37 -32.14
C GLY A 819 -13.86 -24.27 -33.13
N LEU A 820 -14.81 -23.39 -32.81
CA LEU A 820 -16.06 -23.24 -33.55
C LEU A 820 -16.48 -21.76 -33.68
N VAL A 821 -17.29 -21.52 -34.71
CA VAL A 821 -18.04 -20.29 -34.95
C VAL A 821 -19.53 -20.64 -34.80
N ILE A 822 -20.24 -19.90 -33.96
CA ILE A 822 -21.66 -20.13 -33.64
C ILE A 822 -22.47 -18.93 -34.10
N ASP A 823 -23.59 -19.16 -34.77
CA ASP A 823 -24.62 -18.15 -35.02
C ASP A 823 -25.45 -17.92 -33.74
N VAL A 824 -25.52 -16.68 -33.30
CA VAL A 824 -26.19 -16.29 -32.06
C VAL A 824 -27.71 -16.45 -32.18
N GLU A 825 -28.29 -16.25 -33.37
CA GLU A 825 -29.74 -16.23 -33.57
C GLU A 825 -30.35 -17.63 -33.54
N ASP A 826 -29.77 -18.59 -34.26
CA ASP A 826 -30.30 -19.97 -34.34
C ASP A 826 -29.50 -20.99 -33.51
N HIS A 827 -28.36 -20.58 -32.96
CA HIS A 827 -27.39 -21.42 -32.23
C HIS A 827 -26.68 -22.49 -33.07
N GLY A 828 -26.75 -22.38 -34.40
CA GLY A 828 -26.06 -23.27 -35.33
C GLY A 828 -24.55 -23.08 -35.29
N VAL A 829 -23.80 -24.18 -35.42
CA VAL A 829 -22.36 -24.12 -35.66
C VAL A 829 -22.15 -23.84 -37.14
N VAL A 830 -21.64 -22.66 -37.45
CA VAL A 830 -21.41 -22.18 -38.83
C VAL A 830 -20.10 -22.73 -39.37
N ALA A 831 -19.07 -22.80 -38.53
CA ALA A 831 -17.78 -23.40 -38.88
C ALA A 831 -17.18 -24.10 -37.65
N GLN A 832 -16.39 -25.15 -37.89
CA GLN A 832 -15.74 -25.96 -36.87
C GLN A 832 -14.37 -26.42 -37.38
N GLY A 833 -13.54 -27.00 -36.51
CA GLY A 833 -12.18 -27.40 -36.88
C GLY A 833 -11.14 -26.31 -36.69
N LEU A 834 -11.52 -25.15 -36.14
CA LEU A 834 -10.57 -24.06 -35.87
C LEU A 834 -9.69 -24.42 -34.67
N THR A 835 -8.49 -23.86 -34.63
CA THR A 835 -7.56 -23.97 -33.51
C THR A 835 -7.54 -22.64 -32.77
N MET A 836 -8.21 -22.62 -31.62
CA MET A 836 -8.34 -21.46 -30.75
C MET A 836 -8.81 -20.18 -31.47
N PRO A 837 -10.03 -20.12 -32.05
CA PRO A 837 -10.45 -18.99 -32.87
C PRO A 837 -10.73 -17.68 -32.11
N HIS A 838 -10.30 -16.54 -32.67
CA HIS A 838 -10.45 -15.20 -32.08
C HIS A 838 -11.08 -14.18 -33.05
N SER A 839 -11.58 -13.08 -32.47
CA SER A 839 -11.93 -11.81 -33.14
C SER A 839 -12.68 -11.97 -34.46
N PRO A 840 -13.84 -12.65 -34.49
CA PRO A 840 -14.65 -12.70 -35.68
C PRO A 840 -15.13 -11.29 -36.05
N ARG A 841 -15.14 -10.95 -37.34
CA ARG A 841 -15.58 -9.65 -37.86
C ARG A 841 -16.42 -9.83 -39.11
N TRP A 842 -17.53 -9.10 -39.19
CA TRP A 842 -18.27 -8.95 -40.43
C TRP A 842 -17.69 -7.77 -41.21
N TYR A 843 -17.17 -8.02 -42.41
CA TYR A 843 -16.56 -6.97 -43.23
C TYR A 843 -16.68 -7.28 -44.72
N ARG A 844 -17.18 -6.31 -45.50
CA ARG A 844 -17.50 -6.45 -46.94
C ARG A 844 -18.36 -7.69 -47.23
N ASP A 845 -19.44 -7.84 -46.47
CA ASP A 845 -20.41 -8.94 -46.59
C ASP A 845 -19.82 -10.35 -46.42
N GLN A 846 -18.70 -10.44 -45.68
CA GLN A 846 -18.01 -11.69 -45.40
C GLN A 846 -17.68 -11.80 -43.92
N LEU A 847 -17.70 -13.05 -43.43
CA LEU A 847 -17.26 -13.37 -42.08
C LEU A 847 -15.77 -13.69 -42.08
N TRP A 848 -15.00 -12.85 -41.39
CA TRP A 848 -13.58 -13.01 -41.15
C TRP A 848 -13.35 -13.54 -39.75
N VAL A 849 -12.38 -14.44 -39.58
CA VAL A 849 -12.03 -15.02 -38.29
C VAL A 849 -10.52 -15.26 -38.20
N LEU A 850 -9.98 -15.14 -37.00
CA LEU A 850 -8.59 -15.51 -36.73
C LEU A 850 -8.56 -16.97 -36.25
N ASP A 851 -7.86 -17.82 -37.00
CA ASP A 851 -7.58 -19.21 -36.60
C ASP A 851 -6.22 -19.26 -35.87
N SER A 852 -6.25 -18.84 -34.60
CA SER A 852 -5.08 -18.28 -33.93
C SER A 852 -3.97 -19.26 -33.60
N GLY A 853 -4.31 -20.51 -33.29
CA GLY A 853 -3.30 -21.53 -33.06
C GLY A 853 -2.65 -22.06 -34.35
N ASN A 854 -3.18 -21.70 -35.52
CA ASN A 854 -2.52 -21.84 -36.82
C ASN A 854 -1.79 -20.55 -37.25
N GLY A 855 -2.05 -19.44 -36.56
CA GLY A 855 -1.58 -18.10 -36.90
C GLY A 855 -2.14 -17.62 -38.22
N ALA A 856 -3.42 -17.85 -38.48
CA ALA A 856 -4.04 -17.61 -39.78
C ALA A 856 -5.17 -16.58 -39.72
N LEU A 857 -5.26 -15.76 -40.78
CA LEU A 857 -6.44 -14.96 -41.10
C LEU A 857 -7.29 -15.76 -42.10
N CYS A 858 -8.54 -16.03 -41.74
CA CYS A 858 -9.43 -16.87 -42.53
C CYS A 858 -10.73 -16.15 -42.86
N ARG A 859 -11.32 -16.54 -43.99
CA ARG A 859 -12.70 -16.26 -44.35
C ARG A 859 -13.55 -17.51 -44.14
N VAL A 860 -14.74 -17.33 -43.56
CA VAL A 860 -15.74 -18.38 -43.42
C VAL A 860 -16.75 -18.25 -44.55
N ASP A 861 -16.89 -19.31 -45.35
CA ASP A 861 -18.06 -19.46 -46.21
C ASP A 861 -19.24 -19.95 -45.35
N ILE A 862 -20.20 -19.07 -45.11
CA ILE A 862 -21.34 -19.33 -44.21
C ILE A 862 -22.26 -20.42 -44.79
N ALA A 863 -22.30 -20.58 -46.13
CA ALA A 863 -23.18 -21.56 -46.75
C ALA A 863 -22.63 -22.99 -46.61
N THR A 864 -21.31 -23.14 -46.66
CA THR A 864 -20.66 -24.46 -46.62
C THR A 864 -19.98 -24.77 -45.27
N GLY A 865 -19.73 -23.75 -44.46
CA GLY A 865 -18.93 -23.81 -43.24
C GLY A 865 -17.43 -23.96 -43.47
N ASN A 866 -16.98 -23.88 -44.73
CA ASN A 866 -15.58 -24.04 -45.09
C ASN A 866 -14.76 -22.81 -44.69
N LEU A 867 -13.53 -23.08 -44.26
CA LEU A 867 -12.53 -22.07 -43.94
C LEU A 867 -11.58 -21.91 -45.11
N GLU A 868 -11.48 -20.68 -45.60
CA GLU A 868 -10.47 -20.28 -46.57
C GLU A 868 -9.39 -19.49 -45.85
N THR A 869 -8.18 -20.06 -45.78
CA THR A 869 -7.01 -19.36 -45.26
C THR A 869 -6.57 -18.30 -46.26
N VAL A 870 -6.68 -17.03 -45.87
CA VAL A 870 -6.29 -15.89 -46.70
C VAL A 870 -4.82 -15.54 -46.50
N ALA A 871 -4.34 -15.60 -45.25
CA ALA A 871 -2.94 -15.36 -44.95
C ALA A 871 -2.47 -16.17 -43.73
N LEU A 872 -1.20 -16.59 -43.77
CA LEU A 872 -0.48 -17.16 -42.63
C LEU A 872 0.48 -16.11 -42.07
N LEU A 873 0.48 -15.96 -40.76
CA LEU A 873 1.22 -14.92 -40.04
C LEU A 873 2.20 -15.53 -39.03
N PRO A 874 3.31 -14.83 -38.71
CA PRO A 874 4.38 -15.37 -37.86
C PRO A 874 4.13 -15.18 -36.35
N GLY A 875 2.91 -15.44 -35.89
CA GLY A 875 2.55 -15.27 -34.48
C GLY A 875 1.11 -15.70 -34.17
N PHE A 876 0.79 -15.77 -32.88
CA PHE A 876 -0.54 -16.13 -32.41
C PHE A 876 -1.48 -14.95 -32.65
N THR A 877 -2.45 -15.10 -33.57
CA THR A 877 -3.28 -13.98 -34.03
C THR A 877 -4.36 -13.61 -33.02
N ARG A 878 -4.47 -12.33 -32.65
CA ARG A 878 -5.49 -11.79 -31.74
C ARG A 878 -5.78 -10.32 -32.06
N GLY A 879 -7.05 -9.92 -32.01
CA GLY A 879 -7.48 -8.61 -32.44
C GLY A 879 -7.50 -8.51 -33.96
N LEU A 880 -8.65 -8.12 -34.51
CA LEU A 880 -8.85 -7.95 -35.94
C LEU A 880 -9.61 -6.66 -36.21
N ALA A 881 -9.05 -5.83 -37.08
CA ALA A 881 -9.63 -4.56 -37.50
C ALA A 881 -9.37 -4.34 -39.00
N PHE A 882 -10.11 -3.42 -39.63
CA PHE A 882 -9.97 -3.16 -41.06
C PHE A 882 -9.80 -1.67 -41.38
N ILE A 883 -8.92 -1.37 -42.33
CA ILE A 883 -8.75 -0.04 -42.94
C ILE A 883 -8.87 -0.22 -44.45
N GLY A 884 -10.06 0.04 -45.00
CA GLY A 884 -10.31 -0.14 -46.43
C GLY A 884 -10.13 -1.61 -46.85
N ARG A 885 -9.23 -1.92 -47.78
CA ARG A 885 -8.94 -3.32 -48.17
C ARG A 885 -7.95 -4.03 -47.25
N TYR A 886 -7.41 -3.35 -46.24
CA TYR A 886 -6.36 -3.88 -45.40
C TYR A 886 -6.92 -4.42 -44.08
N ALA A 887 -6.67 -5.68 -43.80
CA ALA A 887 -6.88 -6.27 -42.48
C ALA A 887 -5.66 -5.97 -41.59
N VAL A 888 -5.91 -5.45 -40.39
CA VAL A 888 -4.90 -5.23 -39.36
C VAL A 888 -5.09 -6.32 -38.30
N VAL A 889 -4.08 -7.18 -38.18
CA VAL A 889 -4.10 -8.36 -37.31
C VAL A 889 -3.05 -8.20 -36.22
N GLY A 890 -3.46 -8.30 -34.95
CA GLY A 890 -2.51 -8.35 -33.84
C GLY A 890 -1.86 -9.73 -33.70
N LEU A 891 -0.58 -9.76 -33.37
CA LEU A 891 0.20 -10.99 -33.14
C LEU A 891 0.78 -10.99 -31.72
N SER A 892 0.72 -12.15 -31.08
CA SER A 892 1.35 -12.44 -29.79
C SER A 892 2.37 -13.56 -29.91
N LYS A 893 3.39 -13.57 -29.03
CA LYS A 893 4.27 -14.73 -28.86
C LYS A 893 3.50 -15.85 -28.13
N VAL A 894 3.77 -17.09 -28.54
CA VAL A 894 3.12 -18.31 -28.02
C VAL A 894 3.67 -18.62 -26.62
N ARG A 895 2.83 -18.66 -25.56
CA ARG A 895 3.28 -18.94 -24.17
C ARG A 895 3.59 -20.44 -23.98
N GLU A 896 4.71 -20.78 -23.35
CA GLU A 896 5.18 -22.18 -23.21
C GLU A 896 4.23 -23.12 -22.44
N HIS A 897 3.42 -22.65 -21.49
CA HIS A 897 2.62 -23.55 -20.64
C HIS A 897 1.14 -23.71 -21.06
N VAL A 898 0.55 -22.72 -21.74
CA VAL A 898 -0.87 -22.77 -22.16
C VAL A 898 -1.01 -23.14 -23.65
N PHE A 899 -0.03 -22.74 -24.47
CA PHE A 899 -0.06 -22.86 -25.92
C PHE A 899 0.95 -23.89 -26.46
N ALA A 900 1.50 -24.75 -25.61
CA ALA A 900 2.30 -25.89 -26.03
C ALA A 900 1.49 -26.83 -26.95
N GLY A 901 2.13 -27.34 -28.01
CA GLY A 901 1.53 -28.30 -28.95
C GLY A 901 0.55 -27.69 -29.95
N LEU A 902 0.71 -26.40 -30.29
CA LEU A 902 -0.07 -25.77 -31.37
C LEU A 902 0.64 -25.88 -32.73
N PRO A 903 -0.10 -26.07 -33.84
CA PRO A 903 0.50 -26.17 -35.17
C PRO A 903 1.37 -24.97 -35.58
N LEU A 904 1.02 -23.76 -35.11
CA LEU A 904 1.84 -22.57 -35.31
C LEU A 904 3.26 -22.72 -34.74
N ALA A 905 3.41 -23.33 -33.56
CA ALA A 905 4.71 -23.49 -32.93
C ALA A 905 5.62 -24.40 -33.77
N GLU A 906 5.07 -25.51 -34.27
CA GLU A 906 5.75 -26.45 -35.16
C GLU A 906 6.15 -25.79 -36.48
N ARG A 907 5.23 -25.03 -37.10
CA ARG A 907 5.50 -24.31 -38.36
C ARG A 907 6.63 -23.28 -38.23
N LEU A 908 6.68 -22.55 -37.11
CA LEU A 908 7.71 -21.53 -36.88
C LEU A 908 9.04 -22.13 -36.40
N GLU A 909 9.05 -23.28 -35.73
CA GLU A 909 10.28 -24.02 -35.41
C GLU A 909 10.91 -24.66 -36.65
N ALA A 910 10.10 -25.12 -37.60
CA ALA A 910 10.55 -25.72 -38.85
C ALA A 910 10.88 -24.69 -39.95
N GLY A 911 10.45 -23.44 -39.78
CA GLY A 911 10.58 -22.36 -40.77
C GLY A 911 11.71 -21.38 -40.46
N PRO A 912 12.08 -20.51 -41.43
CA PRO A 912 13.06 -19.44 -41.21
C PRO A 912 12.50 -18.22 -40.46
N GLU A 913 11.19 -18.22 -40.13
CA GLU A 913 10.50 -17.07 -39.54
C GLU A 913 10.55 -17.07 -38.01
N GLU A 914 10.95 -15.95 -37.43
CA GLU A 914 11.02 -15.76 -35.97
C GLU A 914 9.65 -15.40 -35.37
N ARG A 915 9.32 -15.98 -34.20
CA ARG A 915 8.07 -15.71 -33.47
C ARG A 915 7.94 -14.21 -33.15
N SER A 916 6.92 -13.58 -33.71
CA SER A 916 6.76 -12.13 -33.69
C SER A 916 5.56 -11.67 -32.85
N CYS A 917 5.67 -10.46 -32.28
CA CYS A 917 4.57 -9.75 -31.62
C CYS A 917 4.42 -8.35 -32.23
N GLY A 918 3.18 -7.87 -32.40
CA GLY A 918 2.88 -6.56 -32.98
C GLY A 918 1.65 -6.58 -33.88
N LEU A 919 1.65 -5.77 -34.94
CA LEU A 919 0.54 -5.57 -35.87
C LEU A 919 0.96 -5.89 -37.30
N TRP A 920 0.25 -6.80 -37.96
CA TRP A 920 0.48 -7.19 -39.35
C TRP A 920 -0.68 -6.72 -40.21
N VAL A 921 -0.34 -6.14 -41.36
CA VAL A 921 -1.30 -5.62 -42.32
C VAL A 921 -1.34 -6.56 -43.51
N VAL A 922 -2.51 -7.17 -43.75
CA VAL A 922 -2.76 -8.09 -44.87
C VAL A 922 -3.66 -7.38 -45.87
N ASP A 923 -3.28 -7.40 -47.15
CA ASP A 923 -4.19 -7.02 -48.23
C ASP A 923 -5.19 -8.16 -48.46
N ILE A 924 -6.48 -7.93 -48.19
CA ILE A 924 -7.48 -8.99 -48.22
C ILE A 924 -7.86 -9.43 -49.65
N GLU A 925 -7.43 -8.68 -50.67
CA GLU A 925 -7.67 -9.02 -52.07
C GLU A 925 -6.62 -9.99 -52.60
N THR A 926 -5.38 -9.90 -52.10
CA THR A 926 -4.25 -10.74 -52.55
C THR A 926 -3.81 -11.80 -51.53
N GLY A 927 -4.11 -11.60 -50.25
CA GLY A 927 -3.61 -12.42 -49.14
C GLY A 927 -2.18 -12.09 -48.72
N GLU A 928 -1.53 -11.09 -49.34
CA GLU A 928 -0.14 -10.73 -49.06
C GLU A 928 -0.02 -9.83 -47.82
N VAL A 929 1.07 -10.00 -47.07
CA VAL A 929 1.44 -9.09 -45.97
C VAL A 929 2.00 -7.80 -46.58
N ALA A 930 1.21 -6.74 -46.55
CA ALA A 930 1.57 -5.44 -47.12
C ALA A 930 2.51 -4.62 -46.21
N ALA A 931 2.36 -4.74 -44.89
CA ALA A 931 3.13 -3.96 -43.92
C ALA A 931 3.10 -4.58 -42.52
N PHE A 932 3.99 -4.15 -41.63
CA PHE A 932 3.94 -4.53 -40.22
C PHE A 932 4.48 -3.43 -39.30
N LEU A 933 4.08 -3.52 -38.03
CA LEU A 933 4.71 -2.88 -36.89
C LEU A 933 4.98 -3.96 -35.84
N ARG A 934 6.24 -4.29 -35.63
CA ARG A 934 6.70 -5.33 -34.70
C ARG A 934 7.15 -4.70 -33.39
N PHE A 935 6.72 -5.24 -32.27
CA PHE A 935 7.19 -4.87 -30.94
C PHE A 935 8.50 -5.59 -30.61
N GLU A 936 9.39 -4.89 -29.94
CA GLU A 936 10.68 -5.36 -29.43
C GLU A 936 10.77 -5.10 -27.92
N GLY A 937 11.50 -5.94 -27.20
CA GLY A 937 11.60 -5.87 -25.74
C GLY A 937 10.45 -6.59 -25.02
N ASP A 938 9.93 -5.98 -23.96
CA ASP A 938 9.08 -6.65 -22.96
C ASP A 938 7.59 -6.82 -23.36
N VAL A 939 7.17 -6.31 -24.52
CA VAL A 939 5.79 -6.48 -25.00
C VAL A 939 5.72 -7.65 -25.96
N GLU A 940 5.20 -8.77 -25.44
CA GLU A 940 5.13 -10.04 -26.16
C GLU A 940 3.71 -10.50 -26.46
N GLU A 941 2.69 -9.68 -26.12
CA GLU A 941 1.28 -10.01 -26.31
C GLU A 941 0.47 -8.81 -26.81
N VAL A 942 -0.37 -9.06 -27.82
CA VAL A 942 -1.50 -8.23 -28.24
C VAL A 942 -2.79 -8.97 -27.90
N PHE A 943 -3.76 -8.26 -27.32
CA PHE A 943 -5.03 -8.85 -26.93
C PHE A 943 -6.16 -8.48 -27.89
N ASP A 944 -6.37 -7.18 -28.14
CA ASP A 944 -7.37 -6.68 -29.09
C ASP A 944 -6.86 -5.45 -29.86
N VAL A 945 -7.47 -5.17 -31.02
CA VAL A 945 -7.12 -4.07 -31.94
C VAL A 945 -8.41 -3.40 -32.44
N GLN A 946 -8.47 -2.07 -32.33
CA GLN A 946 -9.58 -1.25 -32.85
C GLN A 946 -9.05 -0.08 -33.69
N VAL A 947 -9.77 0.29 -34.75
CA VAL A 947 -9.48 1.52 -35.51
C VAL A 947 -10.25 2.68 -34.91
N LEU A 948 -9.53 3.73 -34.51
CA LEU A 948 -10.14 4.98 -34.06
C LEU A 948 -10.32 5.95 -35.25
N PRO A 949 -11.39 6.76 -35.24
CA PRO A 949 -11.69 7.67 -36.33
C PRO A 949 -10.69 8.84 -36.48
N HIS A 950 -9.87 9.09 -35.46
CA HIS A 950 -8.95 10.23 -35.39
C HIS A 950 -7.55 9.88 -35.88
N ARG A 951 -6.87 10.86 -36.48
CA ARG A 951 -5.47 10.75 -36.91
C ARG A 951 -4.54 10.80 -35.71
N PHE A 952 -4.78 11.66 -34.73
CA PHE A 952 -3.89 11.87 -33.59
C PHE A 952 -4.66 12.12 -32.28
N PRO A 953 -5.52 11.19 -31.84
CA PRO A 953 -6.31 11.36 -30.63
C PRO A 953 -5.46 11.22 -29.38
N GLU A 954 -5.93 11.82 -28.30
CA GLU A 954 -5.45 11.55 -26.95
C GLU A 954 -6.45 10.67 -26.18
N LEU A 955 -5.95 9.83 -25.27
CA LEU A 955 -6.77 9.04 -24.33
C LEU A 955 -6.39 9.43 -22.91
N LEU A 956 -7.30 10.09 -22.19
CA LEU A 956 -7.03 10.50 -20.83
C LEU A 956 -7.23 9.32 -19.87
N GLU A 957 -6.23 9.05 -19.04
CA GLU A 957 -6.34 8.03 -18.00
C GLU A 957 -7.27 8.54 -16.87
N PRO A 958 -8.07 7.69 -16.21
CA PRO A 958 -8.96 8.11 -15.12
C PRO A 958 -8.26 8.85 -13.97
N GLY A 959 -6.96 8.59 -13.77
CA GLY A 959 -6.12 9.27 -12.78
C GLY A 959 -5.37 10.51 -13.30
N ASP A 960 -5.58 10.91 -14.56
CA ASP A 960 -4.91 12.07 -15.18
C ASP A 960 -5.49 13.39 -14.63
N ALA A 961 -4.62 14.36 -14.35
CA ALA A 961 -5.03 15.69 -13.93
C ALA A 961 -5.86 16.41 -15.00
N LEU A 962 -5.62 16.12 -16.28
CA LEU A 962 -6.41 16.65 -17.40
C LEU A 962 -7.83 16.07 -17.40
N ALA A 963 -8.01 14.80 -17.04
CA ALA A 963 -9.33 14.19 -16.91
C ALA A 963 -10.14 14.84 -15.76
N ALA A 964 -9.48 15.18 -14.65
CA ALA A 964 -10.14 15.85 -13.51
C ALA A 964 -10.67 17.26 -13.83
N GLY A 965 -10.11 17.94 -14.83
CA GLY A 965 -10.55 19.26 -15.30
C GLY A 965 -11.45 19.23 -16.54
N ALA A 966 -11.70 18.04 -17.10
CA ALA A 966 -12.54 17.89 -18.28
C ALA A 966 -14.01 17.75 -17.86
N PHE A 967 -14.85 18.70 -18.28
CA PHE A 967 -16.29 18.65 -18.06
C PHE A 967 -17.01 18.50 -19.38
N VAL A 968 -17.83 17.45 -19.49
CA VAL A 968 -18.75 17.25 -20.60
C VAL A 968 -20.14 17.68 -20.13
N LEU A 969 -20.66 18.74 -20.73
CA LEU A 969 -21.95 19.35 -20.36
C LEU A 969 -22.89 19.37 -21.56
N PRO A 970 -24.23 19.33 -21.34
CA PRO A 970 -25.19 19.56 -22.39
C PRO A 970 -24.96 20.93 -23.06
N GLU A 971 -25.23 21.02 -24.36
CA GLU A 971 -24.96 22.21 -25.16
C GLU A 971 -25.64 23.48 -24.59
N VAL A 972 -26.83 23.33 -24.01
CA VAL A 972 -27.55 24.42 -23.34
C VAL A 972 -26.74 25.01 -22.18
N ALA A 973 -26.14 24.16 -21.33
CA ALA A 973 -25.30 24.61 -20.22
C ALA A 973 -23.96 25.19 -20.68
N LEU A 974 -23.43 24.71 -21.82
CA LEU A 974 -22.23 25.30 -22.44
C LEU A 974 -22.48 26.74 -22.93
N ARG A 975 -23.68 27.04 -23.44
CA ARG A 975 -24.06 28.41 -23.85
C ARG A 975 -24.11 29.37 -22.67
N ASP A 976 -24.59 28.92 -21.52
CA ASP A 976 -24.59 29.72 -20.27
C ASP A 976 -23.17 30.02 -19.78
N LEU A 977 -22.21 29.11 -20.01
CA LEU A 977 -20.80 29.33 -19.70
C LEU A 977 -20.10 30.28 -20.70
N ALA A 978 -20.56 30.33 -21.95
CA ALA A 978 -20.01 31.20 -22.98
C ALA A 978 -20.34 32.70 -22.75
N GLY A 979 -21.42 33.00 -21.99
CA GLY A 979 -21.89 34.36 -21.70
C GLY A 979 -20.98 35.24 -20.82
N ARG A 980 -19.76 34.81 -20.48
CA ARG A 980 -18.77 35.59 -19.69
C ARG A 980 -17.42 35.79 -20.38
N ARG A 981 -17.39 35.78 -21.72
CA ARG A 981 -16.20 36.15 -22.51
C ARG A 981 -16.50 37.33 -23.44
N ALA A 982 -16.79 38.49 -22.83
CA ALA A 982 -16.68 39.80 -23.45
C ALA A 982 -16.70 40.85 -22.34
N GLU A 983 -15.59 41.01 -21.62
CA GLU A 983 -15.17 42.22 -20.89
C GLU A 983 -13.69 42.12 -20.54
#